data_AF-A0A5C1QLN6-F1
#
_entry.id   AF-A0A5C1QLN6-F1
#
_cell.length_a   1.000
_cell.length_b   1.000
_cell.length_c   1.000
_cell.angle_alpha   90.00
_cell.angle_beta   90.00
_cell.angle_gamma   90.00
#
_symmetry.space_group_name_H-M   'P 1'
#
loop_
_entity.id
_entity.type
_entity.pdbx_description
1 polymer ?
#
loop_
_entity_poly.entity_id
_entity_poly.type
_entity_poly.pdbx_seq_one_letter_code
_entity_poly.pdbx_strand_id
1 'polypeptide(L)'
;MRTYCIACAVFRKDLEQIIPTLPDKPFVLYLEGGLHTEPDLLRKELQIAIDNVPDDYDRIVLMYGVCGKGIVGLKSSRHTMVIPRVHDCISLFLGGTKEYRKQFSHKPGTYYISPGWYEEQVQPRGKAKRNPAQIPGEYADTLDKNVLKERFGEDNSEAVSHFFDAWKKNYTRAVFIDTGCGDKQKYADYARSMAKENGWEYTKLKGSHNLILQCFSPHPNKGEDEVLVVPPAREIIFDSPSGLIHFASPEADRLKGSHRIIVKNHIEESASKNQTPESKSKLGLGIDAGGTFTDAVLYDFDSQKILGRSKALTTKWKYSEGIMNAVCQLPGEYLKKVDLVSLSTTLVTNAIVESNTYPVGLFLMPLGNTLPDTLSHTPTAVIKGRMTIEGTITENIDPEEIERLSHKMIDDQGVQAFAVSGYGGSINPHLELQVKSLLRKCTGLDVCCGHELSGTLNFYVRAHTATLNAGVIPIMVEFLDEMKTALARAGVQAPCLVVKGDGSVMTGSYASEFPVQTALSGPAASMAGAKFLTGLKDALVVDVGGTTSDIGFLEQGEVAVCEEGASIASRRTHIKAVNMLTTGLGGDSALVFERQQWTIGPGRITPFCWLSAQFDLRESLDRAEKISGSDESSLPLQWLYKTEKKPDFPLTRQELSLMDLLEKGPALISEISRELSQGVWKLLKTERLEKAYCIQRAGLTPTDLYHLMGLLKLWPAEEIGRYFGLILRLQNESSGAVIKMLLHQISRQLGFAILEKIFPEASVSPEIYNLILERGNESLSLIPDLKTSVIGLGAPAALMLNEAVVLLGGELIVPENGDVANALGAITSEVKVSSSASILPTSEGNFRIIGLESFADFESLEEAEELCLESLADKTRRIGRKAGTSQKRVTIHIDDKTALSSSGDILFLERSFVSSLKGAPDLI
;
A
#
# COMPACT_ATOMS: atom_id res chain seq x y z
N MET A 1 54.45 22.38 21.83
CA MET A 1 53.46 21.64 21.01
C MET A 1 54.17 21.24 19.72
N ARG A 2 54.44 19.96 19.51
CA ARG A 2 55.01 19.42 18.26
C ARG A 2 53.89 19.25 17.24
N THR A 3 54.02 19.92 16.11
CA THR A 3 53.04 19.86 15.02
C THR A 3 53.58 18.99 13.88
N TYR A 4 52.77 18.05 13.41
CA TYR A 4 53.02 17.31 12.17
C TYR A 4 52.13 17.89 11.06
N CYS A 5 52.71 18.37 9.97
CA CYS A 5 51.96 18.94 8.85
C CYS A 5 51.91 17.94 7.69
N ILE A 6 50.70 17.68 7.17
CA ILE A 6 50.50 16.94 5.92
C ILE A 6 49.91 17.93 4.92
N ALA A 7 50.62 18.18 3.82
CA ALA A 7 50.27 19.23 2.87
C ALA A 7 50.34 18.75 1.42
N CYS A 8 49.50 19.36 0.58
CA CYS A 8 49.66 19.23 -0.86
C CYS A 8 51.00 19.86 -1.29
N ALA A 9 51.76 19.21 -2.17
CA ALA A 9 53.03 19.73 -2.65
C ALA A 9 52.91 21.12 -3.31
N VAL A 10 51.72 21.52 -3.77
CA VAL A 10 51.43 22.86 -4.29
C VAL A 10 51.66 23.97 -3.23
N PHE A 11 51.64 23.65 -1.94
CA PHE A 11 51.97 24.58 -0.85
C PHE A 11 53.45 24.59 -0.47
N ARG A 12 54.31 23.77 -1.11
CA ARG A 12 55.71 23.59 -0.72
C ARG A 12 56.49 24.90 -0.66
N LYS A 13 56.33 25.78 -1.66
CA LYS A 13 57.06 27.07 -1.69
C LYS A 13 56.67 27.99 -0.55
N ASP A 14 55.37 28.04 -0.23
CA ASP A 14 54.83 28.86 0.84
C ASP A 14 55.23 28.31 2.21
N LEU A 15 55.13 26.99 2.40
CA LEU A 15 55.53 26.34 3.65
C LEU A 15 57.06 26.36 3.87
N GLU A 16 57.89 26.23 2.83
CA GLU A 16 59.35 26.42 2.92
C GLU A 16 59.73 27.80 3.47
N GLN A 17 58.92 28.83 3.19
CA GLN A 17 59.12 30.18 3.73
C GLN A 17 58.55 30.36 5.13
N ILE A 18 57.40 29.75 5.44
CA ILE A 18 56.68 29.93 6.71
C ILE A 18 57.30 29.09 7.84
N ILE A 19 57.60 27.81 7.58
CA ILE A 19 58.02 26.84 8.60
C ILE A 19 59.25 27.32 9.41
N PRO A 20 60.30 27.92 8.81
CA PRO A 20 61.45 28.44 9.57
C PRO A 20 61.11 29.58 10.54
N THR A 21 59.99 30.29 10.31
CA THR A 21 59.53 31.40 11.16
C THR A 21 58.69 30.94 12.35
N LEU A 22 58.24 29.68 12.36
CA LEU A 22 57.39 29.13 13.41
C LEU A 22 58.21 28.66 14.63
N PRO A 23 57.72 28.84 15.87
CA PRO A 23 58.47 28.47 17.09
C PRO A 23 58.76 26.97 17.21
N ASP A 24 57.84 26.12 16.74
CA ASP A 24 57.88 24.65 16.85
C ASP A 24 58.49 23.94 15.65
N LYS A 25 58.82 24.70 14.57
CA LYS A 25 59.39 24.21 13.31
C LYS A 25 58.77 22.87 12.87
N PRO A 26 57.48 22.86 12.48
CA PRO A 26 56.74 21.64 12.20
C PRO A 26 57.45 20.75 11.17
N PHE A 27 57.37 19.43 11.36
CA PHE A 27 57.71 18.51 10.29
C PHE A 27 56.63 18.59 9.20
N VAL A 28 57.02 18.58 7.92
CA VAL A 28 56.07 18.65 6.81
C VAL A 28 56.24 17.45 5.88
N LEU A 29 55.18 16.65 5.77
CA LEU A 29 55.02 15.63 4.74
C LEU A 29 54.26 16.22 3.55
N TYR A 30 54.87 16.18 2.37
CA TYR A 30 54.23 16.63 1.13
C TYR A 30 53.67 15.44 0.34
N LEU A 31 52.36 15.43 0.08
CA LEU A 31 51.75 14.50 -0.87
C LEU A 31 51.75 15.10 -2.28
N GLU A 32 51.66 14.24 -3.29
CA GLU A 32 51.72 14.61 -4.71
C GLU A 32 50.70 15.70 -5.07
N GLY A 33 51.15 16.73 -5.78
CA GLY A 33 50.28 17.76 -6.34
C GLY A 33 49.37 17.16 -7.41
N GLY A 34 48.08 17.48 -7.37
CA GLY A 34 47.10 16.98 -8.35
C GLY A 34 46.10 15.97 -7.79
N LEU A 35 46.40 15.30 -6.68
CA LEU A 35 45.50 14.28 -6.07
C LEU A 35 44.04 14.72 -5.83
N HIS A 36 43.78 16.03 -5.74
CA HIS A 36 42.41 16.58 -5.63
C HIS A 36 41.49 16.27 -6.83
N THR A 37 42.02 15.85 -7.98
CA THR A 37 41.23 15.39 -9.13
C THR A 37 40.71 13.96 -8.95
N GLU A 38 41.27 13.20 -8.01
CA GLU A 38 40.86 11.84 -7.63
C GLU A 38 40.54 11.77 -6.10
N PRO A 39 39.37 12.28 -5.66
CA PRO A 39 39.07 12.45 -4.23
C PRO A 39 39.18 11.17 -3.38
N ASP A 40 38.86 10.01 -3.93
CA ASP A 40 38.95 8.73 -3.22
C ASP A 40 40.41 8.29 -3.01
N LEU A 41 41.27 8.51 -4.01
CA LEU A 41 42.70 8.27 -3.90
C LEU A 41 43.33 9.24 -2.90
N LEU A 42 42.97 10.53 -2.97
CA LEU A 42 43.39 11.54 -2.01
C LEU A 42 43.01 11.15 -0.57
N ARG A 43 41.76 10.70 -0.34
CA ARG A 43 41.29 10.24 0.97
C ARG A 43 42.14 9.08 1.49
N LYS A 44 42.40 8.09 0.63
CA LYS A 44 43.21 6.92 0.98
C LYS A 44 44.64 7.31 1.38
N GLU A 45 45.31 8.11 0.55
CA GLU A 45 46.69 8.56 0.82
C GLU A 45 46.77 9.45 2.06
N LEU A 46 45.79 10.32 2.29
CA LEU A 46 45.71 11.14 3.49
C LEU A 46 45.46 10.30 4.75
N GLN A 47 44.57 9.31 4.70
CA GLN A 47 44.33 8.44 5.85
C GLN A 47 45.59 7.63 6.19
N ILE A 48 46.28 7.08 5.18
CA ILE A 48 47.58 6.42 5.36
C ILE A 48 48.60 7.37 6.00
N ALA A 49 48.68 8.61 5.54
CA ALA A 49 49.61 9.60 6.10
C ALA A 49 49.26 9.98 7.56
N ILE A 50 47.97 10.10 7.89
CA ILE A 50 47.46 10.37 9.25
C ILE A 50 47.77 9.20 10.18
N ASP A 51 47.52 7.97 9.74
CA ASP A 51 47.73 6.76 10.55
C ASP A 51 49.21 6.49 10.85
N ASN A 52 50.13 7.00 10.02
CA ASN A 52 51.57 6.86 10.18
C ASN A 52 52.24 8.02 10.97
N VAL A 53 51.47 8.98 11.49
CA VAL A 53 52.04 10.06 12.31
C VAL A 53 52.56 9.49 13.65
N PRO A 54 53.82 9.75 14.03
CA PRO A 54 54.37 9.25 15.29
C PRO A 54 53.65 9.78 16.54
N ASP A 55 53.68 9.01 17.63
CA ASP A 55 52.99 9.33 18.88
C ASP A 55 53.60 10.52 19.65
N ASP A 56 54.81 10.98 19.30
CA ASP A 56 55.51 12.11 19.94
C ASP A 56 55.12 13.49 19.38
N TYR A 57 54.10 13.54 18.51
CA TYR A 57 53.46 14.76 18.02
C TYR A 57 52.14 15.03 18.74
N ASP A 58 51.83 16.30 19.01
CA ASP A 58 50.63 16.69 19.75
C ASP A 58 49.41 16.88 18.83
N ARG A 59 49.63 17.26 17.57
CA ARG A 59 48.57 17.53 16.59
C ARG A 59 49.03 17.36 15.15
N ILE A 60 48.05 17.18 14.27
CA ILE A 60 48.23 17.13 12.82
C ILE A 60 47.63 18.39 12.19
N VAL A 61 48.38 19.10 11.36
CA VAL A 61 47.84 20.17 10.49
C VAL A 61 47.68 19.60 9.09
N LEU A 62 46.43 19.54 8.61
CA LEU A 62 46.11 19.08 7.26
C LEU A 62 45.94 20.31 6.36
N MET A 63 46.91 20.58 5.49
CA MET A 63 46.90 21.76 4.61
C MET A 63 46.11 21.49 3.31
N TYR A 64 44.80 21.30 3.49
CA TYR A 64 43.84 21.00 2.42
C TYR A 64 42.51 21.74 2.69
N GLY A 65 41.85 22.18 1.62
CA GLY A 65 40.43 22.57 1.68
C GLY A 65 39.53 21.34 1.47
N VAL A 66 38.28 21.55 1.06
CA VAL A 66 37.33 20.44 0.77
C VAL A 66 37.86 19.49 -0.32
N CYS A 67 38.61 19.99 -1.31
CA CYS A 67 39.32 19.21 -2.33
C CYS A 67 38.48 18.08 -2.95
N GLY A 68 37.31 18.43 -3.51
CA GLY A 68 36.40 17.44 -4.12
C GLY A 68 35.82 16.43 -3.13
N LYS A 69 35.76 16.77 -1.83
CA LYS A 69 35.39 15.90 -0.70
C LYS A 69 36.43 14.81 -0.37
N GLY A 70 37.66 14.93 -0.85
CA GLY A 70 38.73 13.96 -0.56
C GLY A 70 39.19 13.94 0.89
N ILE A 71 38.90 14.99 1.67
CA ILE A 71 39.18 15.02 3.11
C ILE A 71 38.02 14.53 3.99
N VAL A 72 36.83 14.35 3.41
CA VAL A 72 35.64 13.88 4.14
C VAL A 72 35.84 12.41 4.47
N GLY A 73 35.56 12.03 5.71
CA GLY A 73 35.74 10.68 6.22
C GLY A 73 37.11 10.39 6.86
N LEU A 74 38.04 11.36 6.83
CA LEU A 74 39.32 11.21 7.52
C LEU A 74 39.12 11.28 9.03
N LYS A 75 39.86 10.45 9.76
CA LYS A 75 39.90 10.46 11.23
C LYS A 75 41.29 10.16 11.74
N SER A 76 41.67 10.76 12.86
CA SER A 76 42.84 10.32 13.63
C SER A 76 42.36 9.66 14.91
N SER A 77 42.90 8.48 15.23
CA SER A 77 42.57 7.79 16.48
C SER A 77 43.25 8.40 17.70
N ARG A 78 44.32 9.21 17.50
CA ARG A 78 45.23 9.63 18.59
C ARG A 78 45.48 11.13 18.63
N HIS A 79 45.59 11.79 17.49
CA HIS A 79 46.02 13.18 17.38
C HIS A 79 44.85 14.11 17.10
N THR A 80 44.90 15.32 17.65
CA THR A 80 43.97 16.38 17.24
C THR A 80 44.34 16.84 15.83
N MET A 81 43.37 16.94 14.93
CA MET A 81 43.60 17.46 13.58
C MET A 81 43.16 18.92 13.47
N VAL A 82 43.93 19.74 12.75
CA VAL A 82 43.64 21.14 12.46
C VAL A 82 43.59 21.29 10.95
N ILE A 83 42.43 21.69 10.41
CA ILE A 83 42.15 21.76 8.98
C ILE A 83 41.60 23.14 8.62
N PRO A 84 42.09 23.80 7.55
CA PRO A 84 41.44 24.98 6.99
C PRO A 84 39.98 24.69 6.60
N ARG A 85 39.03 25.44 7.16
CA ARG A 85 37.60 25.30 6.85
C ARG A 85 37.25 26.13 5.61
N VAL A 86 37.77 25.72 4.46
CA VAL A 86 37.62 26.43 3.17
C VAL A 86 37.13 25.52 2.06
N HIS A 87 36.25 26.03 1.19
CA HIS A 87 35.76 25.29 0.02
C HIS A 87 36.87 24.96 -0.99
N ASP A 88 37.80 25.89 -1.16
CA ASP A 88 38.84 25.84 -2.19
C ASP A 88 40.20 26.23 -1.58
N CYS A 89 41.23 25.47 -1.94
CA CYS A 89 42.62 25.70 -1.54
C CYS A 89 43.17 27.06 -1.97
N ILE A 90 42.60 27.71 -2.98
CA ILE A 90 42.99 29.07 -3.37
C ILE A 90 42.79 30.06 -2.21
N SER A 91 41.80 29.83 -1.34
CA SER A 91 41.56 30.66 -0.15
C SER A 91 42.78 30.73 0.78
N LEU A 92 43.60 29.66 0.82
CA LEU A 92 44.84 29.63 1.61
C LEU A 92 45.93 30.54 1.05
N PHE A 93 45.98 30.73 -0.27
CA PHE A 93 46.94 31.64 -0.91
C PHE A 93 46.48 33.12 -0.86
N LEU A 94 45.17 33.35 -0.75
CA LEU A 94 44.59 34.70 -0.60
C LEU A 94 44.45 35.12 0.87
N GLY A 95 44.68 34.20 1.80
CA GLY A 95 44.70 34.44 3.25
C GLY A 95 43.34 34.44 3.93
N GLY A 96 42.29 33.87 3.32
CA GLY A 96 40.95 33.76 3.89
C GLY A 96 39.84 33.57 2.86
N THR A 97 38.67 33.09 3.30
CA THR A 97 37.51 32.82 2.44
C THR A 97 36.89 34.10 1.89
N LYS A 98 36.98 35.20 2.65
CA LYS A 98 36.43 36.51 2.27
C LYS A 98 37.04 37.06 0.99
N GLU A 99 38.37 37.02 0.85
CA GLU A 99 39.04 37.53 -0.34
C GLU A 99 38.84 36.60 -1.55
N TYR A 100 38.80 35.28 -1.34
CA TYR A 100 38.42 34.34 -2.39
C TYR A 100 37.01 34.61 -2.92
N ARG A 101 36.00 34.76 -2.04
CA ARG A 101 34.62 35.07 -2.45
C ARG A 101 34.52 36.38 -3.22
N LYS A 102 35.28 37.40 -2.83
CA LYS A 102 35.36 38.68 -3.56
C LYS A 102 35.91 38.51 -4.98
N GLN A 103 36.95 37.68 -5.16
CA GLN A 103 37.50 37.41 -6.48
C GLN A 103 36.55 36.55 -7.32
N PHE A 104 35.91 35.55 -6.71
CA PHE A 104 34.93 34.67 -7.34
C PHE A 104 33.68 35.45 -7.79
N SER A 105 33.13 36.33 -6.94
CA SER A 105 31.98 37.18 -7.30
C SER A 105 32.29 38.19 -8.40
N HIS A 106 33.56 38.64 -8.49
CA HIS A 106 33.98 39.58 -9.52
C HIS A 106 34.13 38.88 -10.88
N LYS A 107 34.81 37.73 -10.94
CA LYS A 107 34.96 36.92 -12.14
C LYS A 107 35.03 35.42 -11.78
N PRO A 108 33.91 34.68 -11.86
CA PRO A 108 33.87 33.25 -11.52
C PRO A 108 34.80 32.40 -12.39
N GLY A 109 34.92 32.72 -13.68
CA GLY A 109 35.82 32.06 -14.64
C GLY A 109 37.27 32.52 -14.52
N THR A 110 37.87 32.38 -13.34
CA THR A 110 39.27 32.76 -13.07
C THR A 110 40.16 31.54 -12.89
N TYR A 111 41.25 31.47 -13.65
CA TYR A 111 42.29 30.47 -13.51
C TYR A 111 43.40 31.00 -12.60
N TYR A 112 43.60 30.39 -11.43
CA TYR A 112 44.58 30.86 -10.43
C TYR A 112 45.90 30.12 -10.54
N ILE A 113 47.00 30.86 -10.53
CA ILE A 113 48.36 30.35 -10.64
C ILE A 113 49.13 30.83 -9.40
N SER A 114 49.66 29.88 -8.63
CA SER A 114 50.58 30.13 -7.52
C SER A 114 51.99 29.61 -7.85
N PRO A 115 53.05 30.11 -7.17
CA PRO A 115 54.41 29.61 -7.35
C PRO A 115 54.54 28.09 -7.22
N GLY A 116 53.92 27.49 -6.20
CA GLY A 116 53.99 26.05 -5.99
C GLY A 116 53.14 25.25 -6.98
N TRP A 117 52.02 25.80 -7.47
CA TRP A 117 51.26 25.15 -8.53
C TRP A 117 52.09 25.05 -9.82
N TYR A 118 52.81 26.12 -10.18
CA TYR A 118 53.69 26.11 -11.34
C TYR A 118 54.82 25.06 -11.20
N GLU A 119 55.49 25.01 -10.05
CA GLU A 119 56.61 24.09 -9.83
C GLU A 119 56.16 22.61 -9.76
N GLU A 120 54.91 22.32 -9.37
CA GLU A 120 54.41 20.94 -9.28
C GLU A 120 53.70 20.48 -10.57
N GLN A 121 52.96 21.36 -11.26
CA GLN A 121 52.13 20.99 -12.43
C GLN A 121 52.77 21.33 -13.78
N VAL A 122 53.63 22.35 -13.85
CA VAL A 122 54.26 22.79 -15.11
C VAL A 122 55.71 22.30 -15.22
N GLN A 123 56.44 22.21 -14.10
CA GLN A 123 57.82 21.71 -14.04
C GLN A 123 58.04 20.70 -12.90
N PRO A 124 57.39 19.52 -12.92
CA PRO A 124 57.44 18.58 -11.80
C PRO A 124 58.88 18.22 -11.42
N ARG A 125 59.28 18.55 -10.19
CA ARG A 125 60.62 18.24 -9.69
C ARG A 125 60.74 16.74 -9.38
N GLY A 126 61.61 16.05 -10.11
CA GLY A 126 62.18 14.77 -9.67
C GLY A 126 61.36 13.49 -9.95
N LYS A 127 60.43 13.49 -10.92
CA LYS A 127 59.84 12.24 -11.43
C LYS A 127 60.22 11.99 -12.89
N ALA A 128 60.59 10.75 -13.19
CA ALA A 128 60.67 10.24 -14.56
C ALA A 128 59.35 10.56 -15.28
N LYS A 129 59.43 10.95 -16.56
CA LYS A 129 58.26 11.08 -17.44
C LYS A 129 57.38 9.84 -17.28
N ARG A 130 56.26 9.95 -16.55
CA ARG A 130 55.27 8.87 -16.48
C ARG A 130 54.81 8.60 -17.92
N ASN A 131 54.77 7.34 -18.30
CA ASN A 131 54.46 6.89 -19.66
C ASN A 131 53.08 7.46 -20.06
N PRO A 132 52.97 8.27 -21.14
CA PRO A 132 51.73 8.98 -21.51
C PRO A 132 50.56 8.06 -21.89
N ALA A 133 50.77 6.75 -21.89
CA ALA A 133 49.75 5.74 -22.22
C ALA A 133 48.94 5.22 -21.00
N GLN A 134 49.15 5.72 -19.77
CA GLN A 134 48.51 5.16 -18.57
C GLN A 134 47.76 6.14 -17.65
N ILE A 135 47.43 7.35 -18.09
CA ILE A 135 46.53 8.25 -17.34
C ILE A 135 45.50 8.85 -18.31
N PRO A 136 44.20 8.55 -18.19
CA PRO A 136 43.15 9.27 -18.89
C PRO A 136 42.98 10.64 -18.23
N GLY A 137 43.29 11.73 -18.93
CA GLY A 137 42.70 13.03 -18.62
C GLY A 137 43.63 14.25 -18.59
N GLU A 138 44.88 14.16 -18.15
CA GLU A 138 45.66 15.38 -17.88
C GLU A 138 47.12 15.25 -18.32
N TYR A 139 47.36 15.45 -19.61
CA TYR A 139 48.55 16.10 -20.22
C TYR A 139 48.29 16.14 -21.73
N ALA A 140 47.29 16.93 -22.14
CA ALA A 140 46.89 17.11 -23.53
C ALA A 140 47.35 18.47 -24.11
N ASP A 141 48.33 19.16 -23.50
CA ASP A 141 48.73 20.48 -24.02
C ASP A 141 49.68 20.42 -25.23
N THR A 142 50.12 19.24 -25.67
CA THR A 142 50.81 19.09 -26.97
C THR A 142 50.54 17.72 -27.62
N LEU A 143 49.28 17.38 -27.88
CA LEU A 143 49.01 16.43 -28.97
C LEU A 143 49.36 17.12 -30.28
N ASP A 144 50.47 16.72 -30.91
CA ASP A 144 50.91 17.26 -32.19
C ASP A 144 49.76 17.14 -33.20
N LYS A 145 49.28 18.28 -33.71
CA LYS A 145 48.17 18.34 -34.66
C LYS A 145 48.45 17.48 -35.90
N ASN A 146 49.72 17.30 -36.27
CA ASN A 146 50.08 16.43 -37.39
C ASN A 146 49.84 14.95 -37.08
N VAL A 147 50.09 14.52 -35.84
CA VAL A 147 49.86 13.12 -35.39
C VAL A 147 48.37 12.82 -35.28
N LEU A 148 47.57 13.77 -34.78
CA LEU A 148 46.11 13.61 -34.73
C LEU A 148 45.47 13.61 -36.13
N LYS A 149 45.97 14.45 -37.04
CA LYS A 149 45.54 14.46 -38.45
C LYS A 149 45.87 13.15 -39.17
N GLU A 150 47.07 12.60 -38.97
CA GLU A 150 47.46 11.31 -39.56
C GLU A 150 46.58 10.15 -39.08
N ARG A 151 46.19 10.17 -37.80
CA ARG A 151 45.54 9.03 -37.16
C ARG A 151 44.02 9.05 -37.25
N PHE A 152 43.39 10.22 -37.27
CA PHE A 152 41.93 10.35 -37.22
C PHE A 152 41.33 11.12 -38.40
N GLY A 153 42.15 11.67 -39.29
CA GLY A 153 41.71 12.53 -40.39
C GLY A 153 41.50 13.99 -39.97
N GLU A 154 41.46 14.88 -40.96
CA GLU A 154 41.54 16.34 -40.76
C GLU A 154 40.37 16.90 -39.93
N ASP A 155 39.14 16.46 -40.23
CA ASP A 155 37.92 16.91 -39.54
C ASP A 155 37.81 16.39 -38.09
N ASN A 156 38.19 15.13 -37.84
CA ASN A 156 38.15 14.56 -36.49
C ASN A 156 39.28 15.10 -35.61
N SER A 157 40.43 15.47 -36.19
CA SER A 157 41.51 16.10 -35.44
C SER A 157 41.09 17.45 -34.87
N GLU A 158 40.29 18.24 -35.60
CA GLU A 158 39.75 19.50 -35.08
C GLU A 158 38.71 19.26 -33.99
N ALA A 159 37.81 18.28 -34.17
CA ALA A 159 36.81 17.93 -33.16
C ALA A 159 37.42 17.43 -31.85
N VAL A 160 38.48 16.61 -31.93
CA VAL A 160 39.21 16.10 -30.75
C VAL A 160 39.98 17.23 -30.05
N SER A 161 40.66 18.11 -30.81
CA SER A 161 41.31 19.30 -30.23
C SER A 161 40.29 20.22 -29.56
N HIS A 162 39.14 20.44 -30.19
CA HIS A 162 38.06 21.27 -29.66
C HIS A 162 37.41 20.66 -28.40
N PHE A 163 37.33 19.33 -28.30
CA PHE A 163 36.88 18.61 -27.10
C PHE A 163 37.86 18.77 -25.94
N PHE A 164 39.16 18.61 -26.17
CA PHE A 164 40.19 18.77 -25.13
C PHE A 164 40.42 20.23 -24.72
N ASP A 165 40.17 21.20 -25.60
CA ASP A 165 40.23 22.64 -25.29
C ASP A 165 38.92 23.20 -24.71
N ALA A 166 37.86 22.40 -24.58
CA ALA A 166 36.53 22.86 -24.17
C ALA A 166 36.51 23.54 -22.78
N TRP A 167 37.36 23.08 -21.85
CA TRP A 167 37.47 23.67 -20.51
C TRP A 167 37.95 25.12 -20.54
N LYS A 168 38.76 25.51 -21.55
CA LYS A 168 39.31 26.86 -21.70
C LYS A 168 38.21 27.92 -21.91
N LYS A 169 37.03 27.52 -22.40
CA LYS A 169 35.87 28.41 -22.61
C LYS A 169 35.22 28.86 -21.29
N ASN A 170 35.43 28.13 -20.20
CA ASN A 170 34.87 28.46 -18.89
C ASN A 170 35.71 29.51 -18.14
N TYR A 171 36.89 29.85 -18.67
CA TYR A 171 37.80 30.84 -18.09
C TYR A 171 37.86 32.09 -18.97
N THR A 172 37.99 33.24 -18.31
CA THR A 172 38.09 34.57 -18.95
C THR A 172 39.22 35.40 -18.38
N ARG A 173 39.85 34.93 -17.29
CA ARG A 173 40.92 35.62 -16.58
C ARG A 173 41.94 34.60 -16.05
N ALA A 174 43.23 34.87 -16.24
CA ALA A 174 44.32 34.20 -15.52
C ALA A 174 44.86 35.14 -14.43
N VAL A 175 44.98 34.63 -13.20
CA VAL A 175 45.48 35.36 -12.05
C VAL A 175 46.78 34.74 -11.55
N PHE A 176 47.85 35.53 -11.51
CA PHE A 176 49.03 35.16 -10.71
C PHE A 176 48.86 35.67 -9.27
N ILE A 177 48.91 34.77 -8.29
CA ILE A 177 48.90 35.09 -6.86
C ILE A 177 50.35 35.21 -6.38
N ASP A 178 50.80 36.44 -6.16
CA ASP A 178 52.13 36.73 -5.61
C ASP A 178 52.11 36.59 -4.09
N THR A 179 52.44 35.38 -3.61
CA THR A 179 52.56 35.07 -2.19
C THR A 179 53.89 35.51 -1.57
N GLY A 180 54.76 36.15 -2.35
CA GLY A 180 56.10 36.53 -1.91
C GLY A 180 57.18 35.48 -2.19
N CYS A 181 56.82 34.28 -2.63
CA CYS A 181 57.72 33.13 -2.73
C CYS A 181 58.32 32.93 -4.15
N GLY A 182 59.56 32.47 -4.23
CA GLY A 182 60.22 32.02 -5.47
C GLY A 182 60.51 33.14 -6.51
N ASP A 183 60.69 32.75 -7.77
CA ASP A 183 60.94 33.67 -8.89
C ASP A 183 59.63 34.27 -9.42
N LYS A 184 59.26 35.40 -8.82
CA LYS A 184 58.00 36.10 -9.11
C LYS A 184 57.85 36.51 -10.57
N GLN A 185 58.96 36.84 -11.24
CA GLN A 185 58.93 37.29 -12.63
C GLN A 185 58.62 36.10 -13.55
N LYS A 186 59.31 34.97 -13.33
CA LYS A 186 59.05 33.70 -14.03
C LYS A 186 57.57 33.30 -13.99
N TYR A 187 56.94 33.29 -12.82
CA TYR A 187 55.54 32.84 -12.68
C TYR A 187 54.54 33.86 -13.24
N ALA A 188 54.79 35.15 -13.07
CA ALA A 188 53.98 36.22 -13.64
C ALA A 188 54.02 36.19 -15.18
N ASP A 189 55.20 35.94 -15.77
CA ASP A 189 55.36 35.86 -17.21
C ASP A 189 54.64 34.63 -17.79
N TYR A 190 54.67 33.49 -17.08
CA TYR A 190 53.88 32.31 -17.47
C TYR A 190 52.37 32.60 -17.46
N ALA A 191 51.84 33.16 -16.37
CA ALA A 191 50.43 33.54 -16.29
C ALA A 191 50.02 34.55 -17.37
N ARG A 192 50.92 35.47 -17.74
CA ARG A 192 50.69 36.42 -18.84
C ARG A 192 50.71 35.73 -20.21
N SER A 193 51.59 34.75 -20.44
CA SER A 193 51.61 33.95 -21.67
C SER A 193 50.32 33.15 -21.81
N MET A 194 49.91 32.44 -20.74
CA MET A 194 48.68 31.67 -20.71
C MET A 194 47.45 32.55 -20.99
N ALA A 195 47.39 33.73 -20.38
CA ALA A 195 46.30 34.68 -20.66
C ALA A 195 46.27 35.09 -22.14
N LYS A 196 47.43 35.43 -22.70
CA LYS A 196 47.56 35.86 -24.10
C LYS A 196 47.18 34.74 -25.07
N GLU A 197 47.63 33.51 -24.84
CA GLU A 197 47.37 32.34 -25.68
C GLU A 197 45.89 31.96 -25.74
N ASN A 198 45.17 32.16 -24.62
CA ASN A 198 43.76 31.79 -24.51
C ASN A 198 42.80 32.99 -24.67
N GLY A 199 43.30 34.19 -24.93
CA GLY A 199 42.48 35.41 -25.04
C GLY A 199 41.86 35.87 -23.71
N TRP A 200 42.45 35.51 -22.58
CA TRP A 200 41.99 35.88 -21.24
C TRP A 200 42.63 37.18 -20.74
N GLU A 201 42.01 37.80 -19.74
CA GLU A 201 42.62 38.91 -19.02
C GLU A 201 43.71 38.40 -18.06
N TYR A 202 44.86 39.06 -18.03
CA TYR A 202 45.89 38.82 -17.03
C TYR A 202 45.73 39.79 -15.84
N THR A 203 45.71 39.25 -14.63
CA THR A 203 45.73 40.06 -13.39
C THR A 203 46.78 39.51 -12.42
N LYS A 204 47.46 40.40 -11.70
CA LYS A 204 48.34 40.05 -10.59
C LYS A 204 47.65 40.38 -9.27
N LEU A 205 47.49 39.39 -8.39
CA LEU A 205 46.99 39.60 -7.03
C LEU A 205 48.12 39.45 -6.01
N LYS A 206 48.03 40.22 -4.93
CA LYS A 206 48.91 40.03 -3.76
C LYS A 206 48.31 38.92 -2.89
N GLY A 207 49.06 37.84 -2.69
CA GLY A 207 48.69 36.76 -1.78
C GLY A 207 48.93 37.10 -0.31
N SER A 208 48.44 36.24 0.58
CA SER A 208 48.60 36.35 2.03
C SER A 208 48.70 34.97 2.68
N HIS A 209 49.61 34.83 3.63
CA HIS A 209 49.82 33.58 4.39
C HIS A 209 49.03 33.54 5.71
N ASN A 210 48.14 34.50 5.97
CA ASN A 210 47.45 34.64 7.26
C ASN A 210 46.71 33.36 7.70
N LEU A 211 45.90 32.78 6.81
CA LEU A 211 45.15 31.56 7.12
C LEU A 211 46.07 30.35 7.34
N ILE A 212 47.18 30.26 6.60
CA ILE A 212 48.20 29.22 6.82
C ILE A 212 48.82 29.39 8.21
N LEU A 213 49.24 30.60 8.58
CA LEU A 213 49.79 30.92 9.90
C LEU A 213 48.78 30.63 11.02
N GLN A 214 47.50 30.89 10.80
CA GLN A 214 46.43 30.61 11.75
C GLN A 214 46.30 29.10 12.04
N CYS A 215 46.44 28.24 11.03
CA CYS A 215 46.43 26.78 11.24
C CYS A 215 47.57 26.30 12.15
N PHE A 216 48.70 27.01 12.16
CA PHE A 216 49.83 26.73 13.05
C PHE A 216 49.76 27.47 14.40
N SER A 217 48.79 28.35 14.62
CA SER A 217 48.60 29.04 15.91
C SER A 217 48.31 28.06 17.06
N PRO A 218 48.74 28.33 18.31
CA PRO A 218 48.29 27.59 19.49
C PRO A 218 46.77 27.66 19.70
N HIS A 219 46.15 28.74 19.22
CA HIS A 219 44.70 28.97 19.24
C HIS A 219 44.23 29.25 17.81
N PRO A 220 43.99 28.20 17.00
CA PRO A 220 43.64 28.36 15.58
C PRO A 220 42.23 28.94 15.38
N ASN A 221 41.35 28.86 16.38
CA ASN A 221 39.96 29.33 16.32
C ASN A 221 39.72 30.62 17.13
N LYS A 222 40.50 31.69 16.87
CA LYS A 222 40.34 33.01 17.54
C LYS A 222 39.11 33.79 17.01
N GLY A 223 37.92 33.16 17.06
CA GLY A 223 36.64 33.82 16.77
C GLY A 223 36.28 33.99 15.28
N GLU A 224 37.06 33.41 14.37
CA GLU A 224 36.77 33.35 12.94
C GLU A 224 36.68 31.88 12.52
N ASP A 225 35.53 31.48 11.95
CA ASP A 225 35.16 30.09 11.63
C ASP A 225 35.90 29.51 10.40
N GLU A 226 37.16 29.91 10.19
CA GLU A 226 37.99 29.57 9.03
C GLU A 226 38.94 28.39 9.27
N VAL A 227 39.03 27.88 10.50
CA VAL A 227 39.86 26.71 10.85
C VAL A 227 39.05 25.74 11.73
N LEU A 228 38.95 24.48 11.28
CA LEU A 228 38.31 23.40 12.01
C LEU A 228 39.34 22.65 12.87
N VAL A 229 39.02 22.43 14.15
CA VAL A 229 39.80 21.59 15.06
C VAL A 229 38.99 20.33 15.35
N VAL A 230 39.50 19.17 14.93
CA VAL A 230 38.84 17.87 15.04
C VAL A 230 39.50 17.06 16.16
N PRO A 231 38.78 16.74 17.24
CA PRO A 231 39.30 15.91 18.32
C PRO A 231 39.66 14.49 17.85
N PRO A 232 40.54 13.77 18.57
CA PRO A 232 40.78 12.36 18.32
C PRO A 232 39.49 11.53 18.29
N ALA A 233 39.49 10.47 17.49
CA ALA A 233 38.37 9.56 17.23
C ALA A 233 37.12 10.21 16.61
N ARG A 234 37.21 11.46 16.13
CA ARG A 234 36.14 12.11 15.36
C ARG A 234 36.47 12.10 13.87
N GLU A 235 35.44 11.88 13.07
CA GLU A 235 35.52 11.85 11.62
C GLU A 235 35.13 13.19 11.02
N ILE A 236 35.84 13.63 9.99
CA ILE A 236 35.52 14.84 9.22
C ILE A 236 34.26 14.57 8.37
N ILE A 237 33.21 15.37 8.56
CA ILE A 237 31.97 15.33 7.77
C ILE A 237 31.85 16.59 6.92
N PHE A 238 30.96 16.58 5.92
CA PHE A 238 30.70 17.72 5.05
C PHE A 238 29.28 18.24 5.24
N ASP A 239 29.14 19.46 5.72
CA ASP A 239 27.84 20.11 5.89
C ASP A 239 27.39 20.69 4.55
N SER A 240 26.41 20.05 3.90
CA SER A 240 25.94 20.47 2.57
C SER A 240 25.30 21.86 2.53
N PRO A 241 24.51 22.30 3.54
CA PRO A 241 24.02 23.68 3.62
C PRO A 241 25.11 24.75 3.62
N SER A 242 26.16 24.61 4.43
CA SER A 242 27.26 25.59 4.44
C SER A 242 28.30 25.34 3.36
N GLY A 243 28.36 24.13 2.80
CA GLY A 243 29.37 23.63 1.87
C GLY A 243 30.77 23.48 2.51
N LEU A 244 30.85 23.48 3.84
CA LEU A 244 32.10 23.43 4.62
C LEU A 244 32.20 22.10 5.39
N ILE A 245 33.38 21.84 5.96
CA ILE A 245 33.62 20.66 6.79
C ILE A 245 33.26 20.87 8.26
N HIS A 246 32.80 19.80 8.91
CA HIS A 246 32.54 19.67 10.35
C HIS A 246 33.09 18.32 10.85
N PHE A 247 32.79 17.90 12.08
CA PHE A 247 33.05 16.54 12.56
C PHE A 247 31.80 15.90 13.19
N ALA A 248 31.70 14.57 13.13
CA ALA A 248 30.50 13.83 13.55
C ALA A 248 30.15 13.98 15.06
N SER A 249 28.90 14.34 15.37
CA SER A 249 28.31 14.35 16.72
C SER A 249 28.01 12.91 17.21
N PRO A 250 28.07 12.59 18.53
CA PRO A 250 27.73 11.26 19.05
C PRO A 250 26.32 10.75 18.70
N GLU A 251 25.40 11.63 18.29
CA GLU A 251 24.00 11.29 18.01
C GLU A 251 23.79 10.62 16.64
N ALA A 252 24.70 10.83 15.69
CA ALA A 252 24.57 10.30 14.33
C ALA A 252 24.68 8.76 14.25
N ASP A 253 25.31 8.11 15.24
CA ASP A 253 25.43 6.65 15.29
C ASP A 253 24.14 5.94 15.75
N ARG A 254 23.15 6.65 16.31
CA ARG A 254 21.88 6.04 16.78
C ARG A 254 20.81 5.91 15.69
N LEU A 255 20.94 6.57 14.54
CA LEU A 255 19.88 6.71 13.54
C LEU A 255 20.00 5.73 12.34
N LYS A 256 20.80 4.66 12.44
CA LYS A 256 20.79 3.59 11.44
C LYS A 256 19.60 2.66 11.66
N GLY A 257 18.47 2.98 11.02
CA GLY A 257 17.38 2.07 10.64
C GLY A 257 16.99 1.01 11.67
N SER A 258 16.55 1.42 12.87
CA SER A 258 16.07 0.47 13.87
C SER A 258 14.55 0.36 13.84
N HIS A 259 14.01 -0.72 13.26
CA HIS A 259 12.66 -1.16 13.60
C HIS A 259 12.61 -1.50 15.09
N ARG A 260 11.66 -0.90 15.81
CA ARG A 260 11.44 -1.14 17.25
C ARG A 260 10.02 -1.58 17.49
N ILE A 261 9.84 -2.53 18.41
CA ILE A 261 8.52 -2.97 18.87
C ILE A 261 8.40 -2.65 20.36
N ILE A 262 7.42 -1.83 20.71
CA ILE A 262 7.12 -1.47 22.10
C ILE A 262 5.76 -2.07 22.48
N VAL A 263 5.69 -2.70 23.66
CA VAL A 263 4.43 -3.22 24.22
C VAL A 263 4.06 -2.38 25.44
N LYS A 264 2.93 -1.65 25.38
CA LYS A 264 2.41 -0.86 26.52
C LYS A 264 1.29 -1.64 27.23
N ASN A 265 1.53 -1.97 28.50
CA ASN A 265 0.53 -2.51 29.42
C ASN A 265 0.09 -1.39 30.38
N HIS A 266 -1.21 -1.28 30.64
CA HIS A 266 -1.69 -0.41 31.73
C HIS A 266 -1.65 -1.23 33.03
N ILE A 267 -0.74 -0.88 33.95
CA ILE A 267 -0.77 -1.40 35.33
C ILE A 267 -1.67 -0.45 36.11
N GLU A 268 -2.81 -0.93 36.62
CA GLU A 268 -3.55 -0.23 37.67
C GLU A 268 -3.09 -0.81 39.02
N GLU A 269 -2.58 0.05 39.90
CA GLU A 269 -2.40 -0.27 41.31
C GLU A 269 -3.77 -0.36 42.00
N SER A 270 -4.02 -1.53 42.59
CA SER A 270 -5.05 -1.82 43.60
C SER A 270 -6.54 -1.68 43.21
N ALA A 271 -7.17 -2.82 42.90
CA ALA A 271 -8.51 -3.13 43.39
C ALA A 271 -8.62 -4.65 43.63
N SER A 272 -9.34 -5.00 44.70
CA SER A 272 -9.30 -6.26 45.45
C SER A 272 -9.34 -7.57 44.67
N LYS A 273 -8.48 -8.52 45.08
CA LYS A 273 -8.71 -9.96 44.98
C LYS A 273 -10.02 -10.32 45.70
N ASN A 274 -11.02 -10.76 44.95
CA ASN A 274 -11.91 -11.90 45.24
C ASN A 274 -13.23 -11.72 44.51
N GLN A 275 -13.33 -12.31 43.33
CA GLN A 275 -14.53 -12.95 42.80
C GLN A 275 -14.08 -13.82 41.63
N THR A 276 -14.00 -15.14 41.85
CA THR A 276 -14.08 -16.10 40.75
C THR A 276 -15.38 -15.82 40.00
N PRO A 277 -15.36 -15.51 38.69
CA PRO A 277 -16.60 -15.44 37.94
C PRO A 277 -17.17 -16.86 37.90
N GLU A 278 -18.38 -17.06 38.40
CA GLU A 278 -19.17 -18.22 38.00
C GLU A 278 -19.21 -18.21 36.47
N SER A 279 -18.60 -19.20 35.81
CA SER A 279 -18.60 -19.30 34.36
C SER A 279 -20.01 -19.63 33.90
N LYS A 280 -20.81 -18.59 33.63
CA LYS A 280 -21.92 -18.75 32.69
C LYS A 280 -21.28 -19.20 31.38
N SER A 281 -21.66 -20.38 30.90
CA SER A 281 -21.24 -20.90 29.62
C SER A 281 -21.53 -19.86 28.54
N LYS A 282 -20.48 -19.32 27.91
CA LYS A 282 -20.66 -18.31 26.87
C LYS A 282 -21.17 -18.99 25.60
N LEU A 283 -22.42 -18.73 25.22
CA LEU A 283 -22.99 -19.22 23.96
C LEU A 283 -23.00 -18.11 22.92
N GLY A 284 -22.45 -18.42 21.74
CA GLY A 284 -22.41 -17.55 20.57
C GLY A 284 -23.36 -18.00 19.47
N LEU A 285 -23.95 -17.03 18.76
CA LEU A 285 -24.71 -17.26 17.54
C LEU A 285 -24.01 -16.54 16.38
N GLY A 286 -23.36 -17.31 15.52
CA GLY A 286 -22.79 -16.81 14.26
C GLY A 286 -23.82 -16.84 13.15
N ILE A 287 -23.92 -15.77 12.37
CA ILE A 287 -24.84 -15.66 11.24
C ILE A 287 -24.08 -15.08 10.05
N ASP A 288 -24.19 -15.73 8.89
CA ASP A 288 -23.73 -15.17 7.62
C ASP A 288 -24.92 -14.96 6.68
N ALA A 289 -25.26 -13.70 6.44
CA ALA A 289 -26.29 -13.30 5.49
C ALA A 289 -25.67 -13.12 4.09
N GLY A 290 -25.32 -14.25 3.48
CA GLY A 290 -24.71 -14.31 2.15
C GLY A 290 -25.69 -14.02 1.01
N GLY A 291 -25.19 -14.02 -0.22
CA GLY A 291 -25.99 -13.68 -1.41
C GLY A 291 -27.01 -14.74 -1.83
N THR A 292 -26.88 -15.99 -1.37
CA THR A 292 -27.78 -17.09 -1.76
C THR A 292 -28.43 -17.76 -0.57
N PHE A 293 -27.61 -18.13 0.40
CA PHE A 293 -28.07 -18.74 1.64
C PHE A 293 -27.65 -17.89 2.81
N THR A 294 -28.47 -17.96 3.85
CA THR A 294 -28.16 -17.46 5.18
C THR A 294 -27.79 -18.65 6.04
N ASP A 295 -26.56 -18.63 6.56
CA ASP A 295 -26.01 -19.67 7.42
C ASP A 295 -26.08 -19.23 8.87
N ALA A 296 -26.42 -20.14 9.78
CA ALA A 296 -26.44 -19.86 11.22
C ALA A 296 -25.80 -21.01 12.02
N VAL A 297 -25.01 -20.65 13.02
CA VAL A 297 -24.25 -21.57 13.87
C VAL A 297 -24.40 -21.19 15.34
N LEU A 298 -24.84 -22.14 16.17
CA LEU A 298 -24.73 -22.04 17.63
C LEU A 298 -23.40 -22.65 18.07
N TYR A 299 -22.60 -21.84 18.75
CA TYR A 299 -21.26 -22.20 19.18
C TYR A 299 -21.13 -22.03 20.70
N ASP A 300 -20.54 -23.02 21.35
CA ASP A 300 -20.20 -22.97 22.77
C ASP A 300 -18.71 -22.65 22.93
N PHE A 301 -18.41 -21.47 23.48
CA PHE A 301 -17.04 -21.01 23.65
C PHE A 301 -16.25 -21.82 24.69
N ASP A 302 -16.92 -22.46 25.65
CA ASP A 302 -16.26 -23.22 26.72
C ASP A 302 -15.85 -24.60 26.22
N SER A 303 -16.78 -25.33 25.61
CA SER A 303 -16.50 -26.66 25.06
C SER A 303 -15.84 -26.63 23.68
N GLN A 304 -15.81 -25.46 23.03
CA GLN A 304 -15.35 -25.24 21.66
C GLN A 304 -16.08 -26.11 20.63
N LYS A 305 -17.41 -26.25 20.78
CA LYS A 305 -18.23 -27.11 19.93
C LYS A 305 -19.38 -26.37 19.28
N ILE A 306 -19.73 -26.83 18.09
CA ILE A 306 -20.96 -26.45 17.40
C ILE A 306 -22.11 -27.24 18.02
N LEU A 307 -23.09 -26.54 18.61
CA LEU A 307 -24.28 -27.13 19.22
C LEU A 307 -25.42 -27.30 18.20
N GLY A 308 -25.40 -26.52 17.12
CA GLY A 308 -26.38 -26.59 16.05
C GLY A 308 -25.96 -25.73 14.87
N ARG A 309 -26.39 -26.11 13.68
CA ARG A 309 -26.20 -25.35 12.45
C ARG A 309 -27.43 -25.45 11.56
N SER A 310 -27.68 -24.41 10.78
CA SER A 310 -28.80 -24.37 9.84
C SER A 310 -28.46 -23.50 8.63
N LYS A 311 -29.20 -23.71 7.55
CA LYS A 311 -29.05 -23.00 6.28
C LYS A 311 -30.44 -22.73 5.71
N ALA A 312 -30.72 -21.48 5.37
CA ALA A 312 -31.97 -21.07 4.75
C ALA A 312 -31.70 -20.20 3.51
N LEU A 313 -32.65 -20.10 2.59
CA LEU A 313 -32.52 -19.18 1.45
C LEU A 313 -32.47 -17.73 1.95
N THR A 314 -31.55 -16.93 1.41
CA THR A 314 -31.48 -15.50 1.72
C THR A 314 -32.63 -14.75 1.05
N THR A 315 -33.43 -14.07 1.85
CA THR A 315 -34.47 -13.15 1.38
C THR A 315 -33.87 -11.76 1.16
N LYS A 316 -33.25 -11.49 0.01
CA LYS A 316 -32.48 -10.25 -0.24
C LYS A 316 -33.26 -8.94 -0.06
N TRP A 317 -34.57 -8.96 -0.30
CA TRP A 317 -35.45 -7.81 -0.11
C TRP A 317 -35.92 -7.63 1.34
N LYS A 318 -35.61 -8.59 2.21
CA LYS A 318 -36.00 -8.61 3.63
C LYS A 318 -35.10 -9.58 4.41
N TYR A 319 -33.84 -9.19 4.62
CA TYR A 319 -32.82 -10.04 5.23
C TYR A 319 -33.24 -10.59 6.61
N SER A 320 -33.97 -9.80 7.38
CA SER A 320 -34.53 -10.19 8.67
C SER A 320 -35.37 -11.47 8.62
N GLU A 321 -36.07 -11.72 7.51
CA GLU A 321 -36.86 -12.95 7.30
C GLU A 321 -35.98 -14.15 6.94
N GLY A 322 -35.01 -13.97 6.04
CA GLY A 322 -34.05 -15.03 5.70
C GLY A 322 -33.25 -15.48 6.92
N ILE A 323 -32.85 -14.53 7.76
CA ILE A 323 -32.13 -14.80 9.00
C ILE A 323 -33.03 -15.49 10.03
N MET A 324 -34.30 -15.09 10.17
CA MET A 324 -35.26 -15.81 11.00
C MET A 324 -35.43 -17.26 10.55
N ASN A 325 -35.57 -17.49 9.23
CA ASN A 325 -35.74 -18.82 8.67
C ASN A 325 -34.55 -19.74 8.97
N ALA A 326 -33.33 -19.20 9.03
CA ALA A 326 -32.16 -19.94 9.47
C ALA A 326 -32.17 -20.16 10.99
N VAL A 327 -32.34 -19.10 11.78
CA VAL A 327 -32.24 -19.16 13.25
C VAL A 327 -33.31 -20.05 13.88
N CYS A 328 -34.54 -20.06 13.37
CA CYS A 328 -35.63 -20.89 13.88
C CYS A 328 -35.42 -22.40 13.68
N GLN A 329 -34.50 -22.81 12.80
CA GLN A 329 -34.13 -24.22 12.62
C GLN A 329 -33.09 -24.71 13.63
N LEU A 330 -32.50 -23.80 14.41
CA LEU A 330 -31.53 -24.15 15.45
C LEU A 330 -32.24 -24.68 16.71
N PRO A 331 -31.56 -25.45 17.57
CA PRO A 331 -32.18 -25.97 18.80
C PRO A 331 -32.61 -24.84 19.74
N GLY A 332 -33.92 -24.63 19.85
CA GLY A 332 -34.52 -23.47 20.53
C GLY A 332 -34.22 -23.35 22.03
N GLU A 333 -33.80 -24.42 22.69
CA GLU A 333 -33.42 -24.41 24.12
C GLU A 333 -32.15 -23.58 24.41
N TYR A 334 -31.29 -23.41 23.41
CA TYR A 334 -30.06 -22.62 23.52
C TYR A 334 -30.23 -21.17 23.08
N LEU A 335 -31.20 -20.86 22.21
CA LEU A 335 -31.39 -19.50 21.66
C LEU A 335 -31.59 -18.44 22.75
N LYS A 336 -32.34 -18.77 23.81
CA LYS A 336 -32.56 -17.85 24.95
C LYS A 336 -31.35 -17.66 25.85
N LYS A 337 -30.33 -18.50 25.70
CA LYS A 337 -29.08 -18.50 26.48
C LYS A 337 -27.91 -17.95 25.68
N VAL A 338 -28.12 -17.52 24.44
CA VAL A 338 -27.10 -16.87 23.63
C VAL A 338 -26.68 -15.58 24.33
N ASP A 339 -25.38 -15.42 24.55
CA ASP A 339 -24.75 -14.25 25.16
C ASP A 339 -24.21 -13.27 24.11
N LEU A 340 -23.96 -13.76 22.89
CA LEU A 340 -23.34 -12.99 21.83
C LEU A 340 -23.87 -13.40 20.45
N VAL A 341 -24.20 -12.42 19.61
CA VAL A 341 -24.47 -12.65 18.19
C VAL A 341 -23.35 -12.00 17.37
N SER A 342 -22.89 -12.66 16.31
CA SER A 342 -21.98 -12.06 15.33
C SER A 342 -22.48 -12.29 13.91
N LEU A 343 -22.45 -11.23 13.11
CA LEU A 343 -23.08 -11.17 11.80
C LEU A 343 -22.08 -10.77 10.71
N SER A 344 -21.94 -11.60 9.69
CA SER A 344 -21.37 -11.21 8.40
C SER A 344 -22.49 -10.99 7.38
N THR A 345 -22.30 -10.03 6.47
CA THR A 345 -23.30 -9.72 5.44
C THR A 345 -22.68 -9.15 4.19
N THR A 346 -23.28 -9.46 3.05
CA THR A 346 -22.93 -8.86 1.75
C THR A 346 -23.66 -7.54 1.47
N LEU A 347 -24.49 -7.06 2.39
CA LEU A 347 -25.37 -5.89 2.22
C LEU A 347 -24.63 -4.65 1.70
N VAL A 348 -23.54 -4.25 2.37
CA VAL A 348 -22.77 -3.05 2.00
C VAL A 348 -22.04 -3.23 0.67
N THR A 349 -21.44 -4.40 0.45
CA THR A 349 -20.78 -4.72 -0.83
C THR A 349 -21.76 -4.63 -1.99
N ASN A 350 -22.95 -5.23 -1.85
CA ASN A 350 -23.97 -5.20 -2.89
C ASN A 350 -24.50 -3.78 -3.12
N ALA A 351 -24.79 -3.04 -2.05
CA ALA A 351 -25.24 -1.65 -2.16
C ALA A 351 -24.25 -0.77 -2.95
N ILE A 352 -22.95 -0.94 -2.71
CA ILE A 352 -21.91 -0.18 -3.43
C ILE A 352 -21.77 -0.66 -4.88
N VAL A 353 -21.70 -1.97 -5.13
CA VAL A 353 -21.52 -2.55 -6.47
C VAL A 353 -22.73 -2.26 -7.38
N GLU A 354 -23.93 -2.36 -6.84
CA GLU A 354 -25.19 -2.10 -7.55
C GLU A 354 -25.51 -0.60 -7.67
N SER A 355 -24.66 0.28 -7.12
CA SER A 355 -24.91 1.73 -7.02
C SER A 355 -26.25 2.06 -6.34
N ASN A 356 -26.66 1.23 -5.39
CA ASN A 356 -27.87 1.36 -4.59
C ASN A 356 -27.54 1.91 -3.20
N THR A 357 -26.93 3.09 -3.16
CA THR A 357 -26.61 3.82 -1.92
C THR A 357 -27.50 5.06 -1.82
N TYR A 358 -27.69 5.57 -0.61
CA TYR A 358 -28.40 6.82 -0.40
C TYR A 358 -27.65 8.01 -1.06
N PRO A 359 -28.35 9.05 -1.56
CA PRO A 359 -27.70 10.22 -2.15
C PRO A 359 -26.87 10.98 -1.11
N VAL A 360 -25.60 11.24 -1.44
CA VAL A 360 -24.64 11.89 -0.53
C VAL A 360 -24.20 13.25 -1.05
N GLY A 361 -24.23 14.27 -0.21
CA GLY A 361 -23.60 15.56 -0.48
C GLY A 361 -22.13 15.56 -0.05
N LEU A 362 -21.23 15.86 -0.98
CA LEU A 362 -19.79 15.88 -0.70
C LEU A 362 -19.27 17.31 -0.56
N PHE A 363 -18.71 17.64 0.61
CA PHE A 363 -18.02 18.89 0.89
C PHE A 363 -16.50 18.70 0.80
N LEU A 364 -15.85 19.50 -0.04
CA LEU A 364 -14.41 19.45 -0.28
C LEU A 364 -13.73 20.75 0.11
N MET A 365 -12.57 20.61 0.73
CA MET A 365 -11.62 21.69 1.01
C MET A 365 -10.27 21.38 0.34
N PRO A 366 -10.16 21.47 -1.01
CA PRO A 366 -8.92 21.20 -1.74
C PRO A 366 -7.89 22.33 -1.57
N LEU A 367 -6.63 22.12 -1.97
CA LEU A 367 -5.58 23.16 -1.90
C LEU A 367 -5.86 24.37 -2.83
N GLY A 368 -6.55 24.14 -3.95
CA GLY A 368 -6.98 25.16 -4.91
C GLY A 368 -8.49 25.37 -4.94
N ASN A 369 -9.00 26.10 -5.93
CA ASN A 369 -10.45 26.35 -6.11
C ASN A 369 -11.09 25.49 -7.21
N THR A 370 -10.32 24.59 -7.82
CA THR A 370 -10.80 23.72 -8.90
C THR A 370 -11.09 22.32 -8.38
N LEU A 371 -12.23 21.77 -8.80
CA LEU A 371 -12.51 20.35 -8.70
C LEU A 371 -11.59 19.61 -9.68
N PRO A 372 -10.82 18.62 -9.22
CA PRO A 372 -10.04 17.79 -10.13
C PRO A 372 -10.96 16.85 -10.91
N ASP A 373 -10.67 16.68 -12.19
CA ASP A 373 -11.47 15.90 -13.14
C ASP A 373 -11.69 14.43 -12.72
N THR A 374 -10.84 13.90 -11.83
CA THR A 374 -10.88 12.52 -11.33
C THR A 374 -12.02 12.24 -10.36
N LEU A 375 -12.68 13.26 -9.81
CA LEU A 375 -13.70 13.09 -8.78
C LEU A 375 -15.10 13.29 -9.37
N SER A 376 -15.73 12.19 -9.80
CA SER A 376 -17.00 12.20 -10.54
C SER A 376 -18.27 12.16 -9.65
N HIS A 377 -18.19 12.58 -8.39
CA HIS A 377 -19.33 12.51 -7.46
C HIS A 377 -20.23 13.74 -7.56
N THR A 378 -21.54 13.51 -7.51
CA THR A 378 -22.56 14.58 -7.50
C THR A 378 -23.65 14.23 -6.48
N PRO A 379 -24.08 15.18 -5.64
CA PRO A 379 -23.60 16.55 -5.55
C PRO A 379 -22.30 16.74 -4.79
N THR A 380 -21.49 17.71 -5.27
CA THR A 380 -20.23 18.11 -4.65
C THR A 380 -20.17 19.63 -4.53
N ALA A 381 -19.70 20.14 -3.39
CA ALA A 381 -19.40 21.54 -3.15
C ALA A 381 -17.94 21.71 -2.71
N VAL A 382 -17.24 22.64 -3.35
CA VAL A 382 -15.97 23.17 -2.85
C VAL A 382 -16.31 24.37 -1.96
N ILE A 383 -15.92 24.31 -0.69
CA ILE A 383 -16.18 25.36 0.31
C ILE A 383 -14.89 26.05 0.75
N LYS A 384 -15.00 27.15 1.48
CA LYS A 384 -13.85 27.75 2.19
C LYS A 384 -13.31 26.83 3.27
N GLY A 385 -12.04 27.02 3.61
CA GLY A 385 -11.29 26.16 4.50
C GLY A 385 -10.08 25.61 3.76
N ARG A 386 -8.88 26.09 4.10
CA ARG A 386 -7.63 25.70 3.42
C ARG A 386 -6.56 25.42 4.45
N MET A 387 -5.71 24.45 4.13
CA MET A 387 -4.51 24.18 4.91
C MET A 387 -3.34 23.78 4.01
N THR A 388 -2.13 23.95 4.54
CA THR A 388 -0.90 23.53 3.88
C THR A 388 -0.68 22.01 3.99
N ILE A 389 0.31 21.48 3.28
CA ILE A 389 0.67 20.06 3.39
C ILE A 389 1.22 19.71 4.78
N GLU A 390 1.67 20.69 5.56
CA GLU A 390 2.10 20.52 6.94
C GLU A 390 0.93 20.59 7.95
N GLY A 391 -0.31 20.80 7.49
CA GLY A 391 -1.52 20.87 8.32
C GLY A 391 -1.79 22.24 8.94
N THR A 392 -1.06 23.28 8.53
CA THR A 392 -1.30 24.66 9.00
C THR A 392 -2.51 25.25 8.30
N ILE A 393 -3.50 25.74 9.07
CA ILE A 393 -4.71 26.36 8.54
C ILE A 393 -4.37 27.73 7.95
N THR A 394 -4.66 27.93 6.66
CA THR A 394 -4.42 29.18 5.92
C THR A 394 -5.70 29.97 5.67
N GLU A 395 -6.85 29.30 5.65
CA GLU A 395 -8.17 29.91 5.50
C GLU A 395 -9.18 29.15 6.38
N ASN A 396 -10.02 29.89 7.11
CA ASN A 396 -11.09 29.32 7.92
C ASN A 396 -12.30 28.95 7.07
N ILE A 397 -13.14 28.07 7.61
CA ILE A 397 -14.43 27.72 7.01
C ILE A 397 -15.44 28.86 7.12
N ASP A 398 -16.46 28.84 6.26
CA ASP A 398 -17.57 29.80 6.25
C ASP A 398 -18.88 29.10 6.65
N PRO A 399 -19.38 29.30 7.88
CA PRO A 399 -20.57 28.60 8.37
C PRO A 399 -21.84 28.89 7.57
N GLU A 400 -22.03 30.13 7.10
CA GLU A 400 -23.22 30.54 6.34
C GLU A 400 -23.21 29.89 4.94
N GLU A 401 -22.02 29.79 4.32
CA GLU A 401 -21.84 29.05 3.07
C GLU A 401 -22.22 27.57 3.22
N ILE A 402 -21.72 26.91 4.26
CA ILE A 402 -21.96 25.49 4.52
C ILE A 402 -23.46 25.23 4.74
N GLU A 403 -24.11 26.03 5.57
CA GLU A 403 -25.55 25.92 5.85
C GLU A 403 -26.37 26.06 4.57
N ARG A 404 -26.16 27.15 3.82
CA ARG A 404 -26.87 27.41 2.56
C ARG A 404 -26.69 26.31 1.51
N LEU A 405 -25.46 25.82 1.32
CA LEU A 405 -25.17 24.76 0.35
C LEU A 405 -25.76 23.42 0.78
N SER A 406 -25.74 23.11 2.08
CA SER A 406 -26.30 21.86 2.60
C SER A 406 -27.82 21.77 2.38
N HIS A 407 -28.57 22.84 2.68
CA HIS A 407 -30.00 22.90 2.39
C HIS A 407 -30.29 22.81 0.91
N LYS A 408 -29.52 23.52 0.07
CA LYS A 408 -29.67 23.43 -1.39
C LYS A 408 -29.49 22.00 -1.91
N MET A 409 -28.48 21.27 -1.44
CA MET A 409 -28.26 19.87 -1.83
C MET A 409 -29.40 18.95 -1.39
N ILE A 410 -29.99 19.21 -0.23
CA ILE A 410 -31.15 18.45 0.26
C ILE A 410 -32.37 18.74 -0.63
N ASP A 411 -32.70 20.02 -0.82
CA ASP A 411 -33.91 20.46 -1.50
C ASP A 411 -33.89 20.15 -3.01
N ASP A 412 -32.76 20.42 -3.68
CA ASP A 412 -32.65 20.28 -5.14
C ASP A 412 -32.28 18.85 -5.57
N GLN A 413 -31.57 18.09 -4.73
CA GLN A 413 -30.89 16.85 -5.12
C GLN A 413 -31.18 15.66 -4.20
N GLY A 414 -32.00 15.85 -3.16
CA GLY A 414 -32.46 14.77 -2.28
C GLY A 414 -31.35 14.14 -1.45
N VAL A 415 -30.32 14.90 -1.07
CA VAL A 415 -29.24 14.41 -0.21
C VAL A 415 -29.77 13.93 1.14
N GLN A 416 -29.33 12.74 1.57
CA GLN A 416 -29.72 12.10 2.83
C GLN A 416 -28.55 11.84 3.79
N ALA A 417 -27.31 12.04 3.35
CA ALA A 417 -26.13 12.02 4.20
C ALA A 417 -25.03 12.92 3.60
N PHE A 418 -24.05 13.33 4.41
CA PHE A 418 -22.93 14.13 3.93
C PHE A 418 -21.57 13.45 4.13
N ALA A 419 -20.66 13.75 3.22
CA ALA A 419 -19.25 13.42 3.35
C ALA A 419 -18.43 14.71 3.34
N VAL A 420 -17.37 14.74 4.15
CA VAL A 420 -16.44 15.88 4.23
C VAL A 420 -15.02 15.35 4.03
N SER A 421 -14.27 15.99 3.16
CA SER A 421 -12.83 15.76 3.06
C SER A 421 -12.14 17.11 2.98
N GLY A 422 -11.01 17.28 3.67
CA GLY A 422 -10.08 18.40 3.53
C GLY A 422 -8.68 17.96 3.09
N TYR A 423 -8.05 18.74 2.18
CA TYR A 423 -6.63 18.60 1.89
C TYR A 423 -5.86 18.71 3.21
N GLY A 424 -4.87 17.86 3.47
CA GLY A 424 -4.19 17.81 4.77
C GLY A 424 -5.05 17.32 5.96
N GLY A 425 -6.32 16.93 5.77
CA GLY A 425 -7.21 16.50 6.86
C GLY A 425 -6.76 15.24 7.61
N SER A 426 -5.95 14.39 6.99
CA SER A 426 -5.27 13.26 7.66
C SER A 426 -4.17 13.71 8.63
N ILE A 427 -3.67 14.94 8.47
CA ILE A 427 -2.64 15.56 9.29
C ILE A 427 -3.26 16.39 10.40
N ASN A 428 -4.18 17.29 10.02
CA ASN A 428 -4.93 18.12 10.92
C ASN A 428 -6.43 17.99 10.62
N PRO A 429 -7.20 17.18 11.38
CA PRO A 429 -8.61 16.94 11.11
C PRO A 429 -9.53 18.11 11.52
N HIS A 430 -8.98 19.20 12.07
CA HIS A 430 -9.77 20.27 12.70
C HIS A 430 -10.85 20.85 11.80
N LEU A 431 -10.51 21.22 10.56
CA LEU A 431 -11.49 21.79 9.63
C LEU A 431 -12.57 20.76 9.25
N GLU A 432 -12.20 19.50 9.02
CA GLU A 432 -13.19 18.44 8.71
C GLU A 432 -14.19 18.27 9.85
N LEU A 433 -13.71 18.24 11.10
CA LEU A 433 -14.54 18.10 12.30
C LEU A 433 -15.45 19.31 12.53
N GLN A 434 -14.99 20.53 12.25
CA GLN A 434 -15.81 21.73 12.34
C GLN A 434 -16.96 21.70 11.33
N VAL A 435 -16.67 21.38 10.06
CA VAL A 435 -17.70 21.23 9.02
C VAL A 435 -18.70 20.13 9.39
N LYS A 436 -18.21 18.99 9.88
CA LYS A 436 -19.06 17.89 10.38
C LYS A 436 -20.01 18.34 11.48
N SER A 437 -19.50 19.06 12.48
CA SER A 437 -20.33 19.57 13.57
C SER A 437 -21.40 20.55 13.07
N LEU A 438 -21.07 21.41 12.10
CA LEU A 438 -22.00 22.37 11.52
C LEU A 438 -23.09 21.65 10.71
N LEU A 439 -22.70 20.76 9.80
CA LEU A 439 -23.63 19.99 8.97
C LEU A 439 -24.62 19.18 9.81
N ARG A 440 -24.13 18.49 10.86
CA ARG A 440 -25.01 17.77 11.79
C ARG A 440 -25.99 18.71 12.50
N LYS A 441 -25.53 19.89 12.90
CA LYS A 441 -26.35 20.88 13.61
C LYS A 441 -27.45 21.49 12.72
N CYS A 442 -27.14 21.83 11.47
CA CYS A 442 -28.10 22.50 10.58
C CYS A 442 -29.04 21.53 9.85
N THR A 443 -28.58 20.30 9.55
CA THR A 443 -29.37 19.34 8.76
C THR A 443 -29.94 18.19 9.56
N GLY A 444 -29.33 17.83 10.69
CA GLY A 444 -29.67 16.61 11.45
C GLY A 444 -29.26 15.30 10.76
N LEU A 445 -28.64 15.36 9.58
CA LEU A 445 -28.22 14.19 8.80
C LEU A 445 -26.86 13.65 9.26
N ASP A 446 -26.60 12.39 8.95
CA ASP A 446 -25.31 11.76 9.20
C ASP A 446 -24.20 12.37 8.34
N VAL A 447 -23.01 12.48 8.93
CA VAL A 447 -21.85 13.10 8.31
C VAL A 447 -20.61 12.27 8.57
N CYS A 448 -19.91 11.90 7.51
CA CYS A 448 -18.66 11.14 7.55
C CYS A 448 -17.47 12.01 7.12
N CYS A 449 -16.39 12.03 7.89
CA CYS A 449 -15.16 12.70 7.49
C CYS A 449 -14.14 11.71 6.90
N GLY A 450 -13.34 12.17 5.94
CA GLY A 450 -12.27 11.39 5.32
C GLY A 450 -11.25 10.87 6.32
N HIS A 451 -10.83 11.70 7.30
CA HIS A 451 -9.84 11.31 8.31
C HIS A 451 -10.31 10.21 9.28
N GLU A 452 -11.63 10.02 9.44
CA GLU A 452 -12.20 9.04 10.38
C GLU A 452 -12.03 7.60 9.87
N LEU A 453 -11.98 7.43 8.54
CA LEU A 453 -11.85 6.13 7.88
C LEU A 453 -10.41 5.79 7.51
N SER A 454 -9.60 6.81 7.20
CA SER A 454 -8.22 6.60 6.75
C SER A 454 -7.30 7.76 7.11
N GLY A 455 -6.15 7.43 7.71
CA GLY A 455 -5.06 8.36 8.01
C GLY A 455 -4.06 8.57 6.87
N THR A 456 -4.32 8.00 5.68
CA THR A 456 -3.42 8.15 4.53
C THR A 456 -3.57 9.52 3.86
N LEU A 457 -2.51 10.01 3.21
CA LEU A 457 -2.44 11.37 2.67
C LEU A 457 -3.33 11.60 1.44
N ASN A 458 -3.79 10.56 0.75
CA ASN A 458 -4.56 10.69 -0.49
C ASN A 458 -6.00 11.17 -0.23
N PHE A 459 -6.16 12.49 -0.21
CA PHE A 459 -7.42 13.19 0.00
C PHE A 459 -8.56 12.74 -0.92
N TYR A 460 -8.27 12.40 -2.17
CA TYR A 460 -9.29 11.99 -3.13
C TYR A 460 -9.87 10.63 -2.78
N VAL A 461 -9.00 9.67 -2.49
CA VAL A 461 -9.42 8.34 -2.06
C VAL A 461 -10.13 8.42 -0.70
N ARG A 462 -9.70 9.32 0.20
CA ARG A 462 -10.45 9.61 1.44
C ARG A 462 -11.85 10.15 1.17
N ALA A 463 -11.98 11.12 0.26
CA ALA A 463 -13.27 11.68 -0.13
C ALA A 463 -14.20 10.59 -0.68
N HIS A 464 -13.71 9.76 -1.62
CA HIS A 464 -14.48 8.63 -2.14
C HIS A 464 -14.89 7.63 -1.05
N THR A 465 -13.97 7.29 -0.14
CA THR A 465 -14.25 6.34 0.95
C THR A 465 -15.29 6.91 1.92
N ALA A 466 -15.20 8.21 2.27
CA ALA A 466 -16.18 8.90 3.11
C ALA A 466 -17.55 8.99 2.45
N THR A 467 -17.62 9.27 1.14
CA THR A 467 -18.86 9.27 0.38
C THR A 467 -19.52 7.89 0.37
N LEU A 468 -18.75 6.82 0.13
CA LEU A 468 -19.27 5.46 0.16
C LEU A 468 -19.82 5.11 1.55
N ASN A 469 -19.08 5.44 2.62
CA ASN A 469 -19.53 5.22 3.99
C ASN A 469 -20.82 5.97 4.30
N ALA A 470 -20.88 7.28 4.00
CA ALA A 470 -22.07 8.09 4.24
C ALA A 470 -23.31 7.53 3.52
N GLY A 471 -23.16 7.04 2.29
CA GLY A 471 -24.26 6.51 1.49
C GLY A 471 -24.81 5.17 1.98
N VAL A 472 -24.05 4.41 2.79
CA VAL A 472 -24.46 3.11 3.32
C VAL A 472 -24.81 3.12 4.81
N ILE A 473 -24.61 4.25 5.53
CA ILE A 473 -25.04 4.40 6.94
C ILE A 473 -26.54 4.08 7.12
N PRO A 474 -27.47 4.69 6.36
CA PRO A 474 -28.89 4.43 6.60
C PRO A 474 -29.27 2.96 6.35
N ILE A 475 -28.68 2.35 5.31
CA ILE A 475 -28.87 0.93 4.97
C ILE A 475 -28.45 0.02 6.14
N MET A 476 -27.29 0.28 6.74
CA MET A 476 -26.80 -0.53 7.86
C MET A 476 -27.64 -0.34 9.12
N VAL A 477 -28.04 0.91 9.43
CA VAL A 477 -28.88 1.21 10.60
C VAL A 477 -30.21 0.49 10.51
N GLU A 478 -30.93 0.62 9.38
CA GLU A 478 -32.20 -0.07 9.13
C GLU A 478 -32.05 -1.58 9.26
N PHE A 479 -31.00 -2.14 8.64
CA PHE A 479 -30.74 -3.57 8.69
C PHE A 479 -30.49 -4.08 10.11
N LEU A 480 -29.65 -3.40 10.89
CA LEU A 480 -29.34 -3.80 12.26
C LEU A 480 -30.58 -3.69 13.18
N ASP A 481 -31.45 -2.71 12.98
CA ASP A 481 -32.69 -2.55 13.73
C ASP A 481 -33.73 -3.63 13.39
N GLU A 482 -33.91 -3.93 12.10
CA GLU A 482 -34.73 -5.05 11.65
C GLU A 482 -34.22 -6.37 12.22
N MET A 483 -32.91 -6.55 12.20
CA MET A 483 -32.24 -7.74 12.70
C MET A 483 -32.42 -7.93 14.20
N LYS A 484 -32.21 -6.87 14.98
CA LYS A 484 -32.45 -6.88 16.42
C LYS A 484 -33.90 -7.25 16.74
N THR A 485 -34.85 -6.70 15.98
CA THR A 485 -36.27 -7.01 16.12
C THR A 485 -36.58 -8.48 15.79
N ALA A 486 -35.95 -9.01 14.72
CA ALA A 486 -36.09 -10.40 14.34
C ALA A 486 -35.53 -11.33 15.43
N LEU A 487 -34.26 -11.16 15.83
CA LEU A 487 -33.63 -11.98 16.86
C LEU A 487 -34.39 -11.97 18.19
N ALA A 488 -34.94 -10.83 18.59
CA ALA A 488 -35.79 -10.72 19.77
C ALA A 488 -37.04 -11.61 19.70
N ARG A 489 -37.68 -11.73 18.52
CA ARG A 489 -38.82 -12.64 18.30
C ARG A 489 -38.41 -14.12 18.40
N ALA A 490 -37.18 -14.46 18.02
CA ALA A 490 -36.62 -15.80 18.22
C ALA A 490 -36.16 -16.07 19.67
N GLY A 491 -36.29 -15.09 20.57
CA GLY A 491 -35.89 -15.20 21.97
C GLY A 491 -34.42 -14.89 22.24
N VAL A 492 -33.69 -14.36 21.25
CA VAL A 492 -32.28 -13.96 21.38
C VAL A 492 -32.23 -12.47 21.75
N GLN A 493 -31.74 -12.15 22.95
CA GLN A 493 -31.60 -10.77 23.45
C GLN A 493 -30.13 -10.29 23.51
N ALA A 494 -29.22 -11.09 22.95
CA ALA A 494 -27.80 -10.81 23.00
C ALA A 494 -27.39 -9.60 22.16
N PRO A 495 -26.34 -8.89 22.58
CA PRO A 495 -25.67 -7.88 21.76
C PRO A 495 -25.13 -8.46 20.44
N CYS A 496 -25.07 -7.60 19.42
CA CYS A 496 -24.68 -7.98 18.06
C CYS A 496 -23.33 -7.35 17.69
N LEU A 497 -22.42 -8.20 17.22
CA LEU A 497 -21.20 -7.85 16.52
C LEU A 497 -21.42 -7.95 15.01
N VAL A 498 -20.59 -7.21 14.28
CA VAL A 498 -20.55 -7.24 12.82
C VAL A 498 -19.13 -7.51 12.37
N VAL A 499 -18.98 -8.39 11.39
CA VAL A 499 -17.69 -8.74 10.80
C VAL A 499 -17.22 -7.62 9.86
N LYS A 500 -15.94 -7.26 9.96
CA LYS A 500 -15.25 -6.34 9.06
C LYS A 500 -14.65 -7.09 7.88
N GLY A 501 -14.35 -6.36 6.81
CA GLY A 501 -13.67 -6.88 5.62
C GLY A 501 -12.27 -7.43 5.90
N ASP A 502 -11.63 -7.08 7.01
CA ASP A 502 -10.34 -7.62 7.44
C ASP A 502 -10.46 -8.94 8.25
N GLY A 503 -11.67 -9.46 8.42
CA GLY A 503 -11.97 -10.70 9.14
C GLY A 503 -12.10 -10.54 10.65
N SER A 504 -11.86 -9.35 11.21
CA SER A 504 -12.10 -9.06 12.62
C SER A 504 -13.51 -8.51 12.86
N VAL A 505 -13.93 -8.40 14.12
CA VAL A 505 -15.29 -7.96 14.47
C VAL A 505 -15.33 -6.58 15.13
N MET A 506 -16.49 -5.95 15.08
CA MET A 506 -16.81 -4.69 15.77
C MET A 506 -18.25 -4.70 16.31
N THR A 507 -18.58 -3.80 17.24
CA THR A 507 -19.96 -3.64 17.73
C THR A 507 -20.91 -3.18 16.62
N GLY A 508 -22.18 -3.56 16.70
CA GLY A 508 -23.23 -3.01 15.83
C GLY A 508 -23.30 -1.48 15.84
N SER A 509 -23.09 -0.84 17.00
CA SER A 509 -23.02 0.63 17.09
C SER A 509 -21.86 1.21 16.27
N TYR A 510 -20.68 0.60 16.32
CA TYR A 510 -19.54 1.07 15.53
C TYR A 510 -19.74 0.78 14.04
N ALA A 511 -20.38 -0.35 13.69
CA ALA A 511 -20.79 -0.67 12.33
C ALA A 511 -21.82 0.31 11.76
N SER A 512 -22.72 0.88 12.57
CA SER A 512 -23.64 1.93 12.14
C SER A 512 -22.93 3.26 11.83
N GLU A 513 -21.81 3.55 12.49
CA GLU A 513 -20.99 4.75 12.18
C GLU A 513 -20.09 4.53 10.95
N PHE A 514 -19.51 3.33 10.82
CA PHE A 514 -18.53 2.99 9.78
C PHE A 514 -18.88 1.71 9.00
N PRO A 515 -20.09 1.63 8.41
CA PRO A 515 -20.57 0.42 7.72
C PRO A 515 -19.69 0.00 6.56
N VAL A 516 -18.96 0.93 5.94
CA VAL A 516 -18.09 0.64 4.81
C VAL A 516 -16.98 -0.36 5.18
N GLN A 517 -16.61 -0.46 6.46
CA GLN A 517 -15.65 -1.46 6.95
C GLN A 517 -16.19 -2.89 6.88
N THR A 518 -17.49 -3.09 6.71
CA THR A 518 -18.13 -4.42 6.54
C THR A 518 -18.11 -4.91 5.09
N ALA A 519 -17.63 -4.09 4.16
CA ALA A 519 -17.47 -4.50 2.77
C ALA A 519 -16.51 -5.71 2.68
N LEU A 520 -16.92 -6.73 1.94
CA LEU A 520 -16.19 -7.99 1.79
C LEU A 520 -16.07 -8.80 3.10
N SER A 521 -16.96 -8.57 4.07
CA SER A 521 -16.96 -9.28 5.36
C SER A 521 -17.31 -10.77 5.24
N GLY A 522 -18.16 -11.17 4.30
CA GLY A 522 -18.51 -12.59 4.07
C GLY A 522 -17.29 -13.45 3.75
N PRO A 523 -16.55 -13.15 2.66
CA PRO A 523 -15.32 -13.87 2.35
C PRO A 523 -14.28 -13.79 3.46
N ALA A 524 -14.14 -12.64 4.13
CA ALA A 524 -13.23 -12.51 5.27
C ALA A 524 -13.62 -13.42 6.44
N ALA A 525 -14.92 -13.60 6.69
CA ALA A 525 -15.45 -14.56 7.66
C ALA A 525 -15.15 -16.01 7.23
N SER A 526 -15.26 -16.34 5.94
CA SER A 526 -14.83 -17.64 5.40
C SER A 526 -13.37 -17.93 5.74
N MET A 527 -12.47 -16.97 5.47
CA MET A 527 -11.04 -17.10 5.78
C MET A 527 -10.79 -17.28 7.28
N ALA A 528 -11.48 -16.50 8.13
CA ALA A 528 -11.40 -16.64 9.59
C ALA A 528 -11.91 -18.01 10.05
N GLY A 529 -12.99 -18.51 9.45
CA GLY A 529 -13.54 -19.84 9.68
C GLY A 529 -12.58 -20.95 9.25
N ALA A 530 -11.93 -20.84 8.09
CA ALA A 530 -10.90 -21.77 7.62
C ALA A 530 -9.77 -21.89 8.64
N LYS A 531 -9.26 -20.74 9.11
CA LYS A 531 -8.24 -20.69 10.17
C LYS A 531 -8.72 -21.41 11.43
N PHE A 532 -9.94 -21.12 11.88
CA PHE A 532 -10.50 -21.71 13.09
C PHE A 532 -10.64 -23.24 12.97
N LEU A 533 -11.18 -23.72 11.85
CA LEU A 533 -11.46 -25.14 11.63
C LEU A 533 -10.18 -25.98 11.43
N THR A 534 -9.15 -25.41 10.81
CA THR A 534 -7.94 -26.16 10.43
C THR A 534 -6.75 -25.91 11.38
N GLY A 535 -6.72 -24.77 12.07
CA GLY A 535 -5.58 -24.32 12.85
C GLY A 535 -4.34 -23.96 12.03
N LEU A 536 -4.43 -23.96 10.70
CA LEU A 536 -3.31 -23.63 9.82
C LEU A 536 -3.00 -22.14 9.86
N LYS A 537 -1.71 -21.82 9.85
CA LYS A 537 -1.22 -20.42 9.87
C LYS A 537 -1.04 -19.85 8.47
N ASP A 538 -0.58 -20.68 7.54
CA ASP A 538 -0.25 -20.30 6.19
C ASP A 538 -0.95 -21.29 5.25
N ALA A 539 -1.92 -20.79 4.46
CA ALA A 539 -2.73 -21.61 3.56
C ALA A 539 -3.38 -20.74 2.48
N LEU A 540 -3.66 -21.33 1.32
CA LEU A 540 -4.59 -20.76 0.35
C LEU A 540 -5.99 -21.24 0.74
N VAL A 541 -6.96 -20.34 0.81
CA VAL A 541 -8.34 -20.71 1.12
C VAL A 541 -9.20 -20.41 -0.10
N VAL A 542 -10.01 -21.39 -0.49
CA VAL A 542 -10.95 -21.29 -1.60
C VAL A 542 -12.35 -21.59 -1.08
N ASP A 543 -13.17 -20.56 -0.92
CA ASP A 543 -14.59 -20.69 -0.58
C ASP A 543 -15.43 -20.82 -1.85
N VAL A 544 -15.91 -22.04 -2.11
CA VAL A 544 -16.70 -22.34 -3.31
C VAL A 544 -18.18 -22.21 -2.95
N GLY A 545 -18.79 -21.13 -3.40
CA GLY A 545 -20.22 -20.90 -3.30
C GLY A 545 -21.02 -21.56 -4.42
N GLY A 546 -22.31 -21.19 -4.50
CA GLY A 546 -23.16 -21.60 -5.62
C GLY A 546 -22.82 -20.88 -6.92
N THR A 547 -22.31 -19.65 -6.90
CA THR A 547 -22.07 -18.87 -8.14
C THR A 547 -20.64 -18.47 -8.33
N THR A 548 -19.98 -18.15 -7.23
CA THR A 548 -18.64 -17.60 -7.20
C THR A 548 -17.77 -18.44 -6.31
N SER A 549 -16.47 -18.38 -6.57
CA SER A 549 -15.45 -18.89 -5.67
C SER A 549 -14.56 -17.74 -5.24
N ASP A 550 -14.40 -17.56 -3.92
CA ASP A 550 -13.56 -16.54 -3.32
C ASP A 550 -12.23 -17.17 -2.87
N ILE A 551 -11.12 -16.65 -3.38
CA ILE A 551 -9.78 -17.18 -3.16
C ILE A 551 -8.94 -16.17 -2.39
N GLY A 552 -8.45 -16.54 -1.21
CA GLY A 552 -7.66 -15.69 -0.32
C GLY A 552 -6.48 -16.43 0.32
N PHE A 553 -5.64 -15.67 1.02
CA PHE A 553 -4.51 -16.21 1.77
C PHE A 553 -4.73 -16.08 3.28
N LEU A 554 -4.33 -17.11 4.00
CA LEU A 554 -3.94 -17.02 5.40
C LEU A 554 -2.42 -16.88 5.44
N GLU A 555 -1.93 -15.88 6.15
CA GLU A 555 -0.50 -15.60 6.32
C GLU A 555 -0.22 -15.35 7.80
N GLN A 556 0.74 -16.07 8.37
CA GLN A 556 1.16 -15.93 9.77
C GLN A 556 0.00 -16.08 10.77
N GLY A 557 -1.04 -16.85 10.41
CA GLY A 557 -2.24 -17.04 11.21
C GLY A 557 -3.20 -15.85 11.18
N GLU A 558 -3.10 -14.95 10.20
CA GLU A 558 -4.01 -13.83 9.98
C GLU A 558 -4.59 -13.88 8.56
N VAL A 559 -5.77 -13.30 8.38
CA VAL A 559 -6.34 -13.11 7.04
C VAL A 559 -5.51 -12.06 6.31
N ALA A 560 -4.98 -12.40 5.12
CA ALA A 560 -4.22 -11.45 4.32
C ALA A 560 -5.14 -10.31 3.83
N VAL A 561 -4.70 -9.06 3.99
CA VAL A 561 -5.49 -7.86 3.66
C VAL A 561 -4.74 -6.94 2.70
N CYS A 562 -5.48 -6.16 1.93
CA CYS A 562 -4.91 -5.09 1.11
C CYS A 562 -4.57 -3.87 1.97
N GLU A 563 -3.31 -3.73 2.39
CA GLU A 563 -2.86 -2.63 3.27
C GLU A 563 -3.02 -1.22 2.64
N GLU A 564 -2.87 -1.11 1.32
CA GLU A 564 -3.11 0.14 0.58
C GLU A 564 -4.61 0.45 0.37
N GLY A 565 -5.48 -0.44 0.81
CA GLY A 565 -6.93 -0.38 0.65
C GLY A 565 -7.46 -1.14 -0.56
N ALA A 566 -8.63 -1.74 -0.41
CA ALA A 566 -9.27 -2.53 -1.44
C ALA A 566 -9.99 -1.66 -2.49
N SER A 567 -10.08 -2.17 -3.72
CA SER A 567 -10.95 -1.59 -4.75
C SER A 567 -12.34 -2.20 -4.65
N ILE A 568 -13.37 -1.36 -4.55
CA ILE A 568 -14.78 -1.78 -4.49
C ILE A 568 -15.51 -1.07 -5.64
N ALA A 569 -16.23 -1.81 -6.49
CA ALA A 569 -16.93 -1.29 -7.66
C ALA A 569 -16.02 -0.44 -8.59
N SER A 570 -14.79 -0.91 -8.84
CA SER A 570 -13.76 -0.23 -9.63
C SER A 570 -13.28 1.11 -9.05
N ARG A 571 -13.62 1.43 -7.80
CA ARG A 571 -13.14 2.62 -7.08
C ARG A 571 -12.13 2.20 -6.03
N ARG A 572 -10.94 2.79 -6.08
CA ARG A 572 -9.93 2.60 -5.04
C ARG A 572 -10.44 3.20 -3.73
N THR A 573 -10.37 2.44 -2.65
CA THR A 573 -10.73 2.89 -1.30
C THR A 573 -9.53 2.74 -0.37
N HIS A 574 -9.61 3.28 0.85
CA HIS A 574 -8.62 3.01 1.90
C HIS A 574 -9.08 1.96 2.91
N ILE A 575 -10.13 1.20 2.58
CA ILE A 575 -10.67 0.19 3.48
C ILE A 575 -9.74 -1.02 3.42
N LYS A 576 -9.17 -1.36 4.58
CA LYS A 576 -8.46 -2.63 4.74
C LYS A 576 -9.48 -3.76 4.68
N ALA A 577 -9.45 -4.50 3.60
CA ALA A 577 -10.29 -5.66 3.39
C ALA A 577 -9.45 -6.83 2.90
N VAL A 578 -10.01 -8.03 3.00
CA VAL A 578 -9.40 -9.28 2.58
C VAL A 578 -8.85 -9.14 1.17
N ASN A 579 -7.59 -9.51 1.02
CA ASN A 579 -6.95 -9.60 -0.28
C ASN A 579 -7.43 -10.90 -0.93
N MET A 580 -8.46 -10.83 -1.77
CA MET A 580 -9.04 -11.98 -2.43
C MET A 580 -9.22 -11.79 -3.94
N LEU A 581 -9.31 -12.92 -4.64
CA LEU A 581 -9.75 -13.00 -6.04
C LEU A 581 -11.09 -13.73 -6.05
N THR A 582 -12.10 -13.12 -6.67
CA THR A 582 -13.41 -13.75 -6.88
C THR A 582 -13.52 -14.19 -8.32
N THR A 583 -13.78 -15.48 -8.56
CA THR A 583 -14.10 -16.01 -9.89
C THR A 583 -15.58 -16.37 -10.00
N GLY A 584 -16.17 -16.14 -11.17
CA GLY A 584 -17.59 -16.38 -11.48
C GLY A 584 -17.94 -17.87 -11.67
N LEU A 585 -17.39 -18.73 -10.81
CA LEU A 585 -17.51 -20.18 -10.90
C LEU A 585 -17.89 -20.77 -9.53
N GLY A 586 -18.96 -21.56 -9.49
CA GLY A 586 -19.47 -22.22 -8.29
C GLY A 586 -20.35 -23.42 -8.66
N GLY A 587 -21.00 -24.03 -7.67
CA GLY A 587 -21.79 -25.26 -7.88
C GLY A 587 -23.01 -25.09 -8.81
N ASP A 588 -23.58 -23.90 -8.85
CA ASP A 588 -24.80 -23.51 -9.56
C ASP A 588 -24.51 -22.59 -10.76
N SER A 589 -23.26 -22.55 -11.22
CA SER A 589 -22.89 -21.84 -12.46
C SER A 589 -23.64 -22.44 -13.64
N ALA A 590 -24.18 -21.59 -14.51
CA ALA A 590 -24.91 -22.04 -15.68
C ALA A 590 -24.00 -22.80 -16.65
N LEU A 591 -24.43 -23.99 -17.06
CA LEU A 591 -23.83 -24.75 -18.16
C LEU A 591 -24.70 -24.58 -19.39
N VAL A 592 -24.21 -23.79 -20.34
CA VAL A 592 -24.93 -23.46 -21.58
C VAL A 592 -24.20 -24.05 -22.76
N PHE A 593 -24.93 -24.80 -23.58
CA PHE A 593 -24.42 -25.30 -24.85
C PHE A 593 -25.00 -24.44 -25.97
N GLU A 594 -24.16 -23.81 -26.77
CA GLU A 594 -24.57 -23.02 -27.92
C GLU A 594 -23.55 -23.16 -29.07
N ARG A 595 -24.02 -23.40 -30.30
CA ARG A 595 -23.18 -23.48 -31.51
C ARG A 595 -21.99 -24.45 -31.37
N GLN A 596 -22.25 -25.66 -30.87
CA GLN A 596 -21.24 -26.70 -30.65
C GLN A 596 -20.18 -26.36 -29.58
N GLN A 597 -20.43 -25.36 -28.73
CA GLN A 597 -19.53 -24.97 -27.65
C GLN A 597 -20.24 -24.91 -26.31
N TRP A 598 -19.52 -25.28 -25.26
CA TRP A 598 -19.97 -25.15 -23.88
C TRP A 598 -19.42 -23.88 -23.24
N THR A 599 -20.32 -23.11 -22.64
CA THR A 599 -20.02 -21.95 -21.80
C THR A 599 -20.36 -22.30 -20.36
N ILE A 600 -19.45 -21.97 -19.45
CA ILE A 600 -19.55 -22.24 -18.02
C ILE A 600 -19.55 -20.91 -17.29
N GLY A 601 -20.62 -20.60 -16.56
CA GLY A 601 -20.78 -19.31 -15.88
C GLY A 601 -20.78 -18.12 -16.86
N PRO A 602 -20.57 -16.88 -16.38
CA PRO A 602 -20.50 -16.49 -14.96
C PRO A 602 -21.89 -16.41 -14.30
N GLY A 603 -22.97 -16.55 -15.07
CA GLY A 603 -24.35 -16.46 -14.57
C GLY A 603 -24.71 -17.63 -13.65
N ARG A 604 -25.49 -17.33 -12.61
CA ARG A 604 -26.13 -18.33 -11.74
C ARG A 604 -27.47 -18.73 -12.32
N ILE A 605 -27.76 -20.04 -12.29
CA ILE A 605 -29.14 -20.54 -12.44
C ILE A 605 -29.44 -21.57 -11.35
N THR A 606 -30.71 -21.80 -11.09
CA THR A 606 -31.14 -22.82 -10.12
C THR A 606 -30.83 -24.22 -10.67
N PRO A 607 -30.21 -25.13 -9.90
CA PRO A 607 -30.01 -26.51 -10.34
C PRO A 607 -31.32 -27.20 -10.70
N PHE A 608 -31.32 -27.95 -11.79
CA PHE A 608 -32.52 -28.68 -12.24
C PHE A 608 -33.00 -29.71 -11.20
N CYS A 609 -32.08 -30.40 -10.53
CA CYS A 609 -32.42 -31.36 -9.46
C CYS A 609 -33.18 -30.68 -8.31
N TRP A 610 -32.85 -29.42 -7.97
CA TRP A 610 -33.61 -28.67 -6.98
C TRP A 610 -35.01 -28.33 -7.50
N LEU A 611 -35.11 -27.82 -8.74
CA LEU A 611 -36.41 -27.43 -9.31
C LEU A 611 -37.37 -28.63 -9.40
N SER A 612 -36.88 -29.78 -9.87
CA SER A 612 -37.67 -31.02 -9.97
C SER A 612 -38.04 -31.63 -8.62
N ALA A 613 -37.35 -31.27 -7.54
CA ALA A 613 -37.74 -31.65 -6.18
C ALA A 613 -38.86 -30.76 -5.62
N GLN A 614 -38.96 -29.50 -6.08
CA GLN A 614 -39.99 -28.55 -5.64
C GLN A 614 -41.26 -28.60 -6.48
N PHE A 615 -41.16 -28.95 -7.76
CA PHE A 615 -42.25 -28.94 -8.72
C PHE A 615 -42.30 -30.23 -9.54
N ASP A 616 -43.50 -30.70 -9.87
CA ASP A 616 -43.66 -31.84 -10.79
C ASP A 616 -43.42 -31.39 -12.24
N LEU A 617 -42.23 -31.72 -12.77
CA LEU A 617 -41.80 -31.32 -14.11
C LEU A 617 -42.01 -32.40 -15.18
N ARG A 618 -42.61 -33.55 -14.85
CA ARG A 618 -42.71 -34.71 -15.75
C ARG A 618 -43.39 -34.38 -17.08
N GLU A 619 -44.55 -33.71 -17.02
CA GLU A 619 -45.26 -33.31 -18.23
C GLU A 619 -44.49 -32.25 -19.05
N SER A 620 -43.76 -31.35 -18.37
CA SER A 620 -42.94 -30.33 -19.04
C SER A 620 -41.78 -30.97 -19.78
N LEU A 621 -41.13 -31.98 -19.20
CA LEU A 621 -40.11 -32.79 -19.85
C LEU A 621 -40.67 -33.58 -21.05
N ASP A 622 -41.83 -34.22 -20.90
CA ASP A 622 -42.49 -34.94 -22.00
C ASP A 622 -42.77 -34.03 -23.20
N ARG A 623 -43.10 -32.76 -22.95
CA ARG A 623 -43.27 -31.76 -24.01
C ARG A 623 -41.93 -31.34 -24.61
N ALA A 624 -40.91 -31.10 -23.79
CA ALA A 624 -39.56 -30.77 -24.25
C ALA A 624 -38.97 -31.84 -25.19
N GLU A 625 -39.16 -33.12 -24.85
CA GLU A 625 -38.72 -34.27 -25.65
C GLU A 625 -39.33 -34.30 -27.06
N LYS A 626 -40.53 -33.72 -27.24
CA LYS A 626 -41.24 -33.63 -28.53
C LYS A 626 -40.88 -32.39 -29.35
N ILE A 627 -40.40 -31.33 -28.69
CA ILE A 627 -40.05 -30.04 -29.33
C ILE A 627 -38.66 -30.07 -29.99
N SER A 628 -37.81 -31.05 -29.64
CA SER A 628 -36.42 -31.19 -30.09
C SER A 628 -36.25 -31.28 -31.62
N GLY A 629 -36.23 -30.12 -32.29
CA GLY A 629 -35.85 -29.95 -33.69
C GLY A 629 -35.23 -28.56 -33.94
N SER A 630 -34.03 -28.57 -34.53
CA SER A 630 -33.31 -27.45 -35.18
C SER A 630 -32.57 -26.36 -34.37
N ASP A 631 -32.72 -26.25 -33.05
CA ASP A 631 -31.97 -25.24 -32.28
C ASP A 631 -30.56 -25.74 -31.89
N GLU A 632 -29.51 -24.96 -32.19
CA GLU A 632 -28.12 -25.22 -31.77
C GLU A 632 -27.82 -24.75 -30.34
N SER A 633 -28.84 -24.49 -29.50
CA SER A 633 -28.71 -23.85 -28.18
C SER A 633 -29.51 -24.57 -27.11
N SER A 634 -28.96 -24.72 -25.90
CA SER A 634 -29.65 -25.28 -24.72
C SER A 634 -30.49 -24.27 -23.96
N LEU A 635 -30.39 -22.96 -24.28
CA LEU A 635 -31.14 -21.90 -23.59
C LEU A 635 -32.67 -22.07 -23.67
N PRO A 636 -33.28 -22.46 -24.80
CA PRO A 636 -34.73 -22.70 -24.87
C PRO A 636 -35.21 -23.89 -24.03
N LEU A 637 -34.28 -24.74 -23.57
CA LEU A 637 -34.51 -25.90 -22.70
C LEU A 637 -34.35 -25.54 -21.20
N GLN A 638 -34.20 -24.27 -20.84
CA GLN A 638 -34.21 -23.81 -19.45
C GLN A 638 -35.63 -23.49 -19.00
N TRP A 639 -35.87 -23.53 -17.68
CA TRP A 639 -37.12 -23.14 -17.06
C TRP A 639 -37.04 -21.75 -16.47
N LEU A 640 -38.16 -21.03 -16.53
CA LEU A 640 -38.43 -19.87 -15.69
C LEU A 640 -39.46 -20.25 -14.63
N TYR A 641 -39.29 -19.75 -13.43
CA TYR A 641 -40.28 -19.89 -12.35
C TYR A 641 -40.43 -18.58 -11.59
N LYS A 642 -41.63 -18.35 -11.05
CA LYS A 642 -41.96 -17.18 -10.25
C LYS A 642 -41.46 -17.37 -8.80
N THR A 643 -40.97 -16.30 -8.18
CA THR A 643 -40.63 -16.26 -6.76
C THR A 643 -41.71 -15.54 -5.94
N GLU A 644 -41.54 -15.47 -4.63
CA GLU A 644 -42.43 -14.72 -3.75
C GLU A 644 -42.28 -13.19 -3.87
N LYS A 645 -41.18 -12.69 -4.47
CA LYS A 645 -40.93 -11.25 -4.63
C LYS A 645 -41.85 -10.67 -5.69
N LYS A 646 -42.62 -9.67 -5.27
CA LYS A 646 -43.44 -8.86 -6.18
C LYS A 646 -42.59 -7.74 -6.80
N PRO A 647 -42.83 -7.41 -8.08
CA PRO A 647 -42.16 -6.29 -8.71
C PRO A 647 -42.61 -4.98 -8.07
N ASP A 648 -41.65 -4.10 -7.82
CA ASP A 648 -41.80 -2.74 -7.29
C ASP A 648 -41.76 -1.67 -8.39
N PHE A 649 -41.82 -2.11 -9.65
CA PHE A 649 -41.85 -1.26 -10.84
C PHE A 649 -43.04 -1.62 -11.74
N PRO A 650 -43.50 -0.66 -12.58
CA PRO A 650 -44.53 -0.96 -13.56
C PRO A 650 -44.05 -2.01 -14.57
N LEU A 651 -44.87 -3.03 -14.73
CA LEU A 651 -44.66 -4.12 -15.68
C LEU A 651 -45.16 -3.73 -17.07
N THR A 652 -44.41 -4.16 -18.09
CA THR A 652 -44.85 -4.14 -19.47
C THR A 652 -45.92 -5.20 -19.71
N ARG A 653 -46.65 -5.10 -20.83
CA ARG A 653 -47.64 -6.10 -21.20
C ARG A 653 -47.06 -7.51 -21.34
N GLN A 654 -45.84 -7.63 -21.88
CA GLN A 654 -45.14 -8.91 -22.02
C GLN A 654 -44.74 -9.48 -20.65
N GLU A 655 -44.23 -8.65 -19.74
CA GLU A 655 -43.88 -9.05 -18.37
C GLU A 655 -45.11 -9.47 -17.56
N LEU A 656 -46.25 -8.79 -17.71
CA LEU A 656 -47.53 -9.20 -17.09
C LEU A 656 -47.96 -10.58 -17.57
N SER A 657 -48.01 -10.80 -18.88
CA SER A 657 -48.39 -12.10 -19.44
C SER A 657 -47.42 -13.21 -19.06
N LEU A 658 -46.12 -12.90 -18.94
CA LEU A 658 -45.13 -13.84 -18.42
C LEU A 658 -45.41 -14.22 -16.97
N MET A 659 -45.68 -13.24 -16.10
CA MET A 659 -46.00 -13.49 -14.69
C MET A 659 -47.27 -14.34 -14.55
N ASP A 660 -48.32 -14.05 -15.34
CA ASP A 660 -49.58 -14.82 -15.36
C ASP A 660 -49.36 -16.28 -15.80
N LEU A 661 -48.45 -16.50 -16.76
CA LEU A 661 -48.08 -17.84 -17.20
C LEU A 661 -47.35 -18.59 -16.08
N LEU A 662 -46.38 -17.95 -15.44
CA LEU A 662 -45.57 -18.51 -14.35
C LEU A 662 -46.36 -18.71 -13.05
N GLU A 663 -47.54 -18.10 -12.90
CA GLU A 663 -48.46 -18.39 -11.78
C GLU A 663 -48.93 -19.86 -11.77
N LYS A 664 -48.99 -20.49 -12.94
CA LYS A 664 -49.42 -21.88 -13.10
C LYS A 664 -48.33 -22.88 -12.74
N GLY A 665 -47.09 -22.41 -12.55
CA GLY A 665 -45.91 -23.22 -12.26
C GLY A 665 -44.74 -22.90 -13.19
N PRO A 666 -43.59 -23.57 -12.98
CA PRO A 666 -42.41 -23.40 -13.84
C PRO A 666 -42.71 -23.77 -15.29
N ALA A 667 -42.17 -23.00 -16.24
CA ALA A 667 -42.39 -23.23 -17.67
C ALA A 667 -41.09 -23.10 -18.47
N LEU A 668 -40.98 -23.84 -19.57
CA LEU A 668 -39.82 -23.80 -20.46
C LEU A 668 -39.76 -22.49 -21.23
N ILE A 669 -38.56 -21.97 -21.45
CA ILE A 669 -38.34 -20.77 -22.27
C ILE A 669 -38.90 -20.97 -23.70
N SER A 670 -38.78 -22.16 -24.27
CA SER A 670 -39.39 -22.50 -25.58
C SER A 670 -40.93 -22.49 -25.57
N GLU A 671 -41.56 -22.87 -24.45
CA GLU A 671 -43.02 -22.81 -24.30
C GLU A 671 -43.48 -21.36 -24.17
N ILE A 672 -42.82 -20.60 -23.30
CA ILE A 672 -43.07 -19.19 -23.05
C ILE A 672 -42.87 -18.37 -24.33
N SER A 673 -41.80 -18.61 -25.07
CA SER A 673 -41.50 -17.85 -26.29
C SER A 673 -42.53 -18.09 -27.38
N ARG A 674 -43.09 -19.31 -27.49
CA ARG A 674 -44.17 -19.62 -28.43
C ARG A 674 -45.44 -18.83 -28.13
N GLU A 675 -45.76 -18.62 -26.86
CA GLU A 675 -46.94 -17.89 -26.42
C GLU A 675 -46.74 -16.36 -26.48
N LEU A 676 -45.57 -15.87 -26.05
CA LEU A 676 -45.33 -14.44 -25.81
C LEU A 676 -44.43 -13.74 -26.84
N SER A 677 -43.74 -14.51 -27.70
CA SER A 677 -42.69 -14.01 -28.59
C SER A 677 -42.67 -14.69 -29.96
N GLN A 678 -43.81 -15.25 -30.41
CA GLN A 678 -43.95 -15.94 -31.71
C GLN A 678 -42.92 -17.06 -31.95
N GLY A 679 -42.46 -17.70 -30.87
CA GLY A 679 -41.44 -18.76 -30.90
C GLY A 679 -40.00 -18.26 -30.90
N VAL A 680 -39.75 -16.96 -31.00
CA VAL A 680 -38.39 -16.38 -30.98
C VAL A 680 -37.99 -16.06 -29.54
N TRP A 681 -37.32 -17.00 -28.87
CA TRP A 681 -36.93 -16.86 -27.46
C TRP A 681 -36.02 -15.64 -27.19
N LYS A 682 -35.22 -15.20 -28.17
CA LYS A 682 -34.36 -14.00 -28.05
C LYS A 682 -35.16 -12.69 -27.90
N LEU A 683 -36.45 -12.70 -28.21
CA LEU A 683 -37.35 -11.54 -28.02
C LEU A 683 -38.06 -11.56 -26.67
N LEU A 684 -37.80 -12.57 -25.83
CA LEU A 684 -38.39 -12.68 -24.51
C LEU A 684 -37.60 -11.80 -23.53
N LYS A 685 -38.18 -10.65 -23.15
CA LYS A 685 -37.56 -9.72 -22.20
C LYS A 685 -37.87 -10.16 -20.77
N THR A 686 -36.86 -10.61 -20.05
CA THR A 686 -36.96 -11.22 -18.72
C THR A 686 -36.00 -10.59 -17.70
N GLU A 687 -35.03 -9.83 -18.19
CA GLU A 687 -33.87 -9.35 -17.45
C GLU A 687 -34.26 -8.47 -16.26
N ARG A 688 -35.30 -7.63 -16.41
CA ARG A 688 -35.79 -6.75 -15.33
C ARG A 688 -36.38 -7.56 -14.18
N LEU A 689 -37.22 -8.55 -14.50
CA LEU A 689 -37.85 -9.42 -13.51
C LEU A 689 -36.83 -10.34 -12.83
N GLU A 690 -35.85 -10.85 -13.57
CA GLU A 690 -34.77 -11.69 -13.04
C GLU A 690 -33.85 -10.89 -12.11
N LYS A 691 -33.41 -9.69 -12.51
CA LYS A 691 -32.60 -8.79 -11.66
C LYS A 691 -33.33 -8.37 -10.38
N ALA A 692 -34.65 -8.19 -10.48
CA ALA A 692 -35.50 -7.90 -9.33
C ALA A 692 -35.90 -9.14 -8.51
N TYR A 693 -35.36 -10.31 -8.85
CA TYR A 693 -35.66 -11.60 -8.23
C TYR A 693 -37.15 -12.00 -8.27
N CYS A 694 -37.99 -11.37 -9.09
CA CYS A 694 -39.42 -11.71 -9.22
C CYS A 694 -39.63 -13.07 -9.92
N ILE A 695 -38.70 -13.41 -10.81
CA ILE A 695 -38.59 -14.72 -11.45
C ILE A 695 -37.13 -15.18 -11.40
N GLN A 696 -36.89 -16.46 -11.58
CA GLN A 696 -35.55 -17.06 -11.64
C GLN A 696 -35.48 -18.12 -12.74
N ARG A 697 -34.27 -18.35 -13.24
CA ARG A 697 -33.97 -19.41 -14.21
C ARG A 697 -33.55 -20.70 -13.50
N ALA A 698 -33.88 -21.83 -14.10
CA ALA A 698 -33.34 -23.13 -13.74
C ALA A 698 -32.86 -23.89 -14.98
N GLY A 699 -31.78 -24.67 -14.83
CA GLY A 699 -31.19 -25.43 -15.92
C GLY A 699 -30.00 -26.25 -15.44
N LEU A 700 -29.14 -26.66 -16.38
CA LEU A 700 -28.00 -27.54 -16.08
C LEU A 700 -26.88 -26.79 -15.34
N THR A 701 -26.40 -27.36 -14.24
CA THR A 701 -25.33 -26.82 -13.39
C THR A 701 -24.29 -27.89 -13.02
N PRO A 702 -23.09 -27.53 -12.52
CA PRO A 702 -22.15 -28.48 -11.94
C PRO A 702 -22.76 -29.37 -10.85
N THR A 703 -23.61 -28.80 -9.99
CA THR A 703 -24.38 -29.52 -8.97
C THR A 703 -25.20 -30.67 -9.59
N ASP A 704 -25.83 -30.44 -10.76
CA ASP A 704 -26.57 -31.48 -11.47
C ASP A 704 -25.65 -32.56 -12.08
N LEU A 705 -24.47 -32.18 -12.58
CA LEU A 705 -23.48 -33.14 -13.07
C LEU A 705 -23.01 -34.09 -11.94
N TYR A 706 -22.81 -33.57 -10.73
CA TYR A 706 -22.47 -34.40 -9.58
C TYR A 706 -23.60 -35.33 -9.13
N HIS A 707 -24.87 -34.92 -9.28
CA HIS A 707 -26.02 -35.81 -9.09
C HIS A 707 -26.04 -36.93 -10.14
N LEU A 708 -25.79 -36.61 -11.41
CA LEU A 708 -25.70 -37.61 -12.49
C LEU A 708 -24.58 -38.63 -12.25
N MET A 709 -23.46 -38.20 -11.66
CA MET A 709 -22.36 -39.10 -11.29
C MET A 709 -22.60 -39.88 -9.99
N GLY A 710 -23.66 -39.56 -9.25
CA GLY A 710 -23.94 -40.14 -7.93
C GLY A 710 -22.97 -39.69 -6.83
N LEU A 711 -22.16 -38.65 -7.09
CA LEU A 711 -21.22 -38.05 -6.14
C LEU A 711 -21.91 -37.08 -5.17
N LEU A 712 -23.10 -36.61 -5.54
CA LEU A 712 -23.94 -35.73 -4.74
C LEU A 712 -25.38 -36.26 -4.73
N LYS A 713 -26.06 -36.19 -3.56
CA LYS A 713 -27.42 -36.70 -3.35
C LYS A 713 -28.24 -35.76 -2.48
N LEU A 714 -28.34 -34.50 -2.89
CA LEU A 714 -29.13 -33.49 -2.17
C LEU A 714 -30.62 -33.62 -2.48
N TRP A 715 -30.96 -33.95 -3.74
CA TRP A 715 -32.33 -34.07 -4.22
C TRP A 715 -32.53 -35.33 -5.06
N PRO A 716 -33.78 -35.76 -5.30
CA PRO A 716 -34.08 -36.82 -6.25
C PRO A 716 -33.47 -36.52 -7.62
N ALA A 717 -32.75 -37.49 -8.17
CA ALA A 717 -32.02 -37.36 -9.44
C ALA A 717 -32.67 -38.17 -10.59
N GLU A 718 -33.95 -38.54 -10.44
CA GLU A 718 -34.64 -39.41 -11.41
C GLU A 718 -34.80 -38.72 -12.77
N GLU A 719 -35.11 -37.42 -12.77
CA GLU A 719 -35.46 -36.67 -13.97
C GLU A 719 -34.25 -35.97 -14.64
N ILE A 720 -33.12 -35.78 -13.92
CA ILE A 720 -31.95 -35.08 -14.47
C ILE A 720 -31.33 -35.83 -15.65
N GLY A 721 -31.38 -37.16 -15.65
CA GLY A 721 -30.90 -37.98 -16.78
C GLY A 721 -31.67 -37.69 -18.06
N ARG A 722 -32.99 -37.48 -17.96
CA ARG A 722 -33.85 -37.13 -19.10
C ARG A 722 -33.53 -35.73 -19.61
N TYR A 723 -33.44 -34.76 -18.70
CA TYR A 723 -33.09 -33.39 -19.06
C TYR A 723 -31.70 -33.30 -19.72
N PHE A 724 -30.69 -33.95 -19.14
CA PHE A 724 -29.36 -33.99 -19.74
C PHE A 724 -29.36 -34.68 -21.10
N GLY A 725 -30.16 -35.75 -21.26
CA GLY A 725 -30.39 -36.41 -22.54
C GLY A 725 -30.92 -35.49 -23.63
N LEU A 726 -31.76 -34.50 -23.30
CA LEU A 726 -32.22 -33.49 -24.26
C LEU A 726 -31.09 -32.62 -24.77
N ILE A 727 -30.20 -32.18 -23.88
CA ILE A 727 -29.05 -31.35 -24.24
C ILE A 727 -28.05 -32.17 -25.06
N LEU A 728 -27.83 -33.44 -24.73
CA LEU A 728 -26.96 -34.32 -25.47
C LEU A 728 -27.45 -34.61 -26.90
N ARG A 729 -28.76 -34.56 -27.19
CA ARG A 729 -29.25 -34.67 -28.58
C ARG A 729 -28.80 -33.52 -29.47
N LEU A 730 -28.41 -32.39 -28.88
CA LEU A 730 -27.79 -31.28 -29.60
C LEU A 730 -26.32 -31.56 -29.96
N GLN A 731 -25.75 -32.62 -29.38
CA GLN A 731 -24.37 -33.08 -29.54
C GLN A 731 -24.34 -34.47 -30.19
N ASN A 732 -23.20 -34.82 -30.77
CA ASN A 732 -22.97 -36.16 -31.32
C ASN A 732 -22.00 -36.96 -30.43
N GLU A 733 -22.13 -36.82 -29.10
CA GLU A 733 -21.21 -37.38 -28.11
C GLU A 733 -21.92 -38.16 -27.00
N SER A 734 -21.17 -39.04 -26.31
CA SER A 734 -21.69 -39.84 -25.20
C SER A 734 -21.80 -39.05 -23.89
N SER A 735 -22.82 -39.34 -23.07
CA SER A 735 -23.07 -38.64 -21.81
C SER A 735 -21.87 -38.61 -20.85
N GLY A 736 -21.19 -39.75 -20.69
CA GLY A 736 -20.05 -39.86 -19.78
C GLY A 736 -18.82 -39.05 -20.23
N ALA A 737 -18.60 -38.91 -21.54
CA ALA A 737 -17.50 -38.11 -22.07
C ALA A 737 -17.74 -36.62 -21.82
N VAL A 738 -18.96 -36.13 -22.09
CA VAL A 738 -19.35 -34.72 -21.90
C VAL A 738 -19.28 -34.32 -20.42
N ILE A 739 -19.78 -35.16 -19.50
CA ILE A 739 -19.72 -34.88 -18.06
C ILE A 739 -18.26 -34.72 -17.61
N LYS A 740 -17.38 -35.65 -18.00
CA LYS A 740 -15.95 -35.58 -17.65
C LYS A 740 -15.27 -34.35 -18.23
N MET A 741 -15.55 -34.03 -19.50
CA MET A 741 -15.03 -32.83 -20.16
C MET A 741 -15.44 -31.55 -19.42
N LEU A 742 -16.72 -31.42 -19.08
CA LEU A 742 -17.24 -30.24 -18.37
C LEU A 742 -16.64 -30.09 -16.98
N LEU A 743 -16.59 -31.17 -16.20
CA LEU A 743 -15.97 -31.14 -14.87
C LEU A 743 -14.48 -30.84 -14.95
N HIS A 744 -13.76 -31.41 -15.91
CA HIS A 744 -12.36 -31.09 -16.14
C HIS A 744 -12.16 -29.60 -16.52
N GLN A 745 -13.03 -29.04 -17.35
CA GLN A 745 -12.98 -27.62 -17.71
C GLN A 745 -13.25 -26.71 -16.50
N ILE A 746 -14.19 -27.08 -15.62
CA ILE A 746 -14.45 -26.39 -14.34
C ILE A 746 -13.20 -26.44 -13.45
N SER A 747 -12.60 -27.62 -13.28
CA SER A 747 -11.38 -27.82 -12.50
C SER A 747 -10.22 -26.98 -13.04
N ARG A 748 -10.08 -26.87 -14.37
CA ARG A 748 -9.08 -26.01 -15.02
C ARG A 748 -9.33 -24.53 -14.75
N GLN A 749 -10.58 -24.06 -14.84
CA GLN A 749 -10.90 -22.65 -14.55
C GLN A 749 -10.62 -22.29 -13.08
N LEU A 750 -10.92 -23.19 -12.14
CA LEU A 750 -10.56 -23.01 -10.73
C LEU A 750 -9.04 -23.03 -10.53
N GLY A 751 -8.33 -23.97 -11.17
CA GLY A 751 -6.86 -24.04 -11.13
C GLY A 751 -6.20 -22.78 -11.68
N PHE A 752 -6.76 -22.22 -12.76
CA PHE A 752 -6.34 -20.93 -13.31
C PHE A 752 -6.52 -19.79 -12.28
N ALA A 753 -7.70 -19.70 -11.66
CA ALA A 753 -7.97 -18.67 -10.65
C ALA A 753 -7.04 -18.80 -9.43
N ILE A 754 -6.71 -20.03 -9.01
CA ILE A 754 -5.71 -20.28 -7.97
C ILE A 754 -4.33 -19.75 -8.39
N LEU A 755 -3.89 -20.04 -9.62
CA LEU A 755 -2.60 -19.56 -10.15
C LEU A 755 -2.57 -18.03 -10.25
N GLU A 756 -3.63 -17.42 -10.74
CA GLU A 756 -3.79 -15.96 -10.81
C GLU A 756 -3.70 -15.31 -9.42
N LYS A 757 -4.26 -15.97 -8.41
CA LYS A 757 -4.16 -15.49 -7.02
C LYS A 757 -2.73 -15.60 -6.47
N ILE A 758 -2.01 -16.65 -6.82
CA ILE A 758 -0.61 -16.88 -6.39
C ILE A 758 0.36 -15.93 -7.09
N PHE A 759 0.15 -15.68 -8.38
CA PHE A 759 1.00 -14.83 -9.20
C PHE A 759 0.23 -13.56 -9.59
N PRO A 760 0.39 -12.45 -8.86
CA PRO A 760 -0.32 -11.21 -9.17
C PRO A 760 -0.06 -10.74 -10.61
N GLU A 761 -1.08 -10.08 -11.19
CA GLU A 761 -1.08 -9.62 -12.60
C GLU A 761 0.21 -8.88 -12.97
N ALA A 762 0.70 -9.15 -14.19
CA ALA A 762 2.01 -8.81 -14.78
C ALA A 762 3.16 -9.81 -14.56
N SER A 763 2.98 -10.87 -13.76
CA SER A 763 4.06 -11.82 -13.47
C SER A 763 4.20 -12.96 -14.50
N VAL A 764 3.08 -13.43 -15.07
CA VAL A 764 3.03 -14.66 -15.87
C VAL A 764 1.97 -14.53 -16.97
N SER A 765 2.27 -15.00 -18.19
CA SER A 765 1.32 -14.95 -19.31
C SER A 765 0.28 -16.09 -19.22
N PRO A 766 -0.95 -15.91 -19.74
CA PRO A 766 -1.98 -16.96 -19.72
C PRO A 766 -1.55 -18.28 -20.36
N GLU A 767 -0.64 -18.25 -21.33
CA GLU A 767 -0.07 -19.43 -21.98
C GLU A 767 0.72 -20.30 -21.00
N ILE A 768 1.42 -19.69 -20.03
CA ILE A 768 2.16 -20.43 -19.01
C ILE A 768 1.18 -21.10 -18.03
N TYR A 769 0.08 -20.44 -17.66
CA TYR A 769 -0.96 -21.07 -16.84
C TYR A 769 -1.57 -22.29 -17.55
N ASN A 770 -1.85 -22.17 -18.85
CA ASN A 770 -2.32 -23.31 -19.64
C ASN A 770 -1.29 -24.44 -19.67
N LEU A 771 -0.02 -24.13 -19.89
CA LEU A 771 1.06 -25.12 -19.90
C LEU A 771 1.20 -25.85 -18.55
N ILE A 772 1.02 -25.14 -17.42
CA ILE A 772 1.02 -25.73 -16.08
C ILE A 772 -0.19 -26.67 -15.91
N LEU A 773 -1.39 -26.20 -16.23
CA LEU A 773 -2.64 -26.95 -16.08
C LEU A 773 -2.69 -28.17 -17.03
N GLU A 774 -2.03 -28.11 -18.18
CA GLU A 774 -1.91 -29.22 -19.14
C GLU A 774 -0.72 -30.14 -18.82
N ARG A 775 0.07 -29.83 -17.77
CA ARG A 775 1.28 -30.55 -17.36
C ARG A 775 2.34 -30.66 -18.46
N GLY A 776 2.43 -29.61 -19.27
CA GLY A 776 3.34 -29.50 -20.39
C GLY A 776 2.66 -29.65 -21.75
N ASN A 777 3.45 -30.01 -22.76
CA ASN A 777 3.03 -30.22 -24.15
C ASN A 777 3.87 -31.37 -24.75
N GLU A 778 3.80 -31.57 -26.07
CA GLU A 778 4.55 -32.64 -26.77
C GLU A 778 6.07 -32.56 -26.57
N SER A 779 6.64 -31.38 -26.31
CA SER A 779 8.09 -31.15 -26.21
C SER A 779 8.61 -30.97 -24.78
N LEU A 780 7.74 -30.69 -23.82
CA LEU A 780 8.10 -30.33 -22.45
C LEU A 780 7.11 -30.94 -21.48
N SER A 781 7.57 -31.64 -20.45
CA SER A 781 6.72 -32.06 -19.32
C SER A 781 6.90 -31.11 -18.14
N LEU A 782 5.80 -30.70 -17.52
CA LEU A 782 5.79 -29.90 -16.31
C LEU A 782 5.10 -30.64 -15.18
N ILE A 783 5.73 -30.63 -14.01
CA ILE A 783 5.17 -31.17 -12.78
C ILE A 783 5.08 -30.00 -11.79
N PRO A 784 3.89 -29.38 -11.64
CA PRO A 784 3.70 -28.35 -10.64
C PRO A 784 3.73 -28.96 -9.23
N ASP A 785 4.20 -28.16 -8.28
CA ASP A 785 4.37 -28.53 -6.87
C ASP A 785 3.98 -27.34 -6.00
N LEU A 786 2.67 -27.23 -5.73
CA LEU A 786 2.10 -26.16 -4.93
C LEU A 786 2.46 -26.36 -3.46
N LYS A 787 3.36 -25.51 -2.95
CA LYS A 787 3.91 -25.59 -1.59
C LYS A 787 2.95 -25.24 -0.47
N THR A 788 1.87 -24.55 -0.79
CA THR A 788 0.88 -24.08 0.17
C THR A 788 -0.33 -25.00 0.10
N SER A 789 -0.76 -25.54 1.24
CA SER A 789 -2.00 -26.34 1.30
C SER A 789 -3.20 -25.47 0.94
N VAL A 790 -4.15 -26.07 0.22
CA VAL A 790 -5.40 -25.43 -0.20
C VAL A 790 -6.51 -25.88 0.72
N ILE A 791 -7.16 -24.94 1.43
CA ILE A 791 -8.34 -25.20 2.23
C ILE A 791 -9.58 -24.95 1.37
N GLY A 792 -10.39 -25.98 1.14
CA GLY A 792 -11.66 -25.85 0.43
C GLY A 792 -12.83 -25.65 1.39
N LEU A 793 -13.56 -24.55 1.26
CA LEU A 793 -14.76 -24.22 2.03
C LEU A 793 -16.03 -24.19 1.16
N GLY A 794 -17.18 -24.34 1.80
CA GLY A 794 -18.46 -24.43 1.11
C GLY A 794 -18.84 -25.86 0.72
N ALA A 795 -20.15 -26.10 0.55
CA ALA A 795 -20.68 -27.43 0.25
C ALA A 795 -20.07 -28.10 -1.02
N PRO A 796 -19.85 -27.40 -2.14
CA PRO A 796 -19.31 -28.04 -3.36
C PRO A 796 -17.77 -28.14 -3.40
N ALA A 797 -17.03 -27.56 -2.44
CA ALA A 797 -15.57 -27.46 -2.52
C ALA A 797 -14.88 -28.82 -2.63
N ALA A 798 -15.31 -29.82 -1.86
CA ALA A 798 -14.69 -31.15 -1.90
C ALA A 798 -14.71 -31.79 -3.29
N LEU A 799 -15.76 -31.54 -4.07
CA LEU A 799 -15.93 -32.09 -5.40
C LEU A 799 -15.25 -31.22 -6.45
N MET A 800 -15.43 -29.90 -6.37
CA MET A 800 -14.94 -28.94 -7.37
C MET A 800 -13.44 -28.69 -7.31
N LEU A 801 -12.83 -28.70 -6.12
CA LEU A 801 -11.41 -28.35 -5.96
C LEU A 801 -10.46 -29.54 -6.08
N ASN A 802 -10.94 -30.77 -5.89
CA ASN A 802 -10.06 -31.93 -5.79
C ASN A 802 -9.17 -32.09 -7.03
N GLU A 803 -9.77 -32.08 -8.23
CA GLU A 803 -8.99 -32.16 -9.47
C GLU A 803 -8.17 -30.88 -9.71
N ALA A 804 -8.72 -29.70 -9.44
CA ALA A 804 -8.01 -28.43 -9.61
C ALA A 804 -6.71 -28.37 -8.81
N VAL A 805 -6.73 -28.80 -7.54
CA VAL A 805 -5.55 -28.82 -6.66
C VAL A 805 -4.58 -29.93 -7.06
N VAL A 806 -5.07 -31.09 -7.50
CA VAL A 806 -4.24 -32.17 -8.04
C VAL A 806 -3.51 -31.74 -9.31
N LEU A 807 -4.16 -30.97 -10.20
CA LEU A 807 -3.52 -30.44 -11.40
C LEU A 807 -2.32 -29.56 -11.06
N LEU A 808 -2.38 -28.84 -9.93
CA LEU A 808 -1.32 -27.97 -9.42
C LEU A 808 -0.30 -28.68 -8.51
N GLY A 809 -0.45 -29.98 -8.29
CA GLY A 809 0.42 -30.76 -7.40
C GLY A 809 0.34 -30.31 -5.93
N GLY A 810 -0.81 -29.77 -5.50
CA GLY A 810 -1.04 -29.34 -4.13
C GLY A 810 -1.78 -30.36 -3.27
N GLU A 811 -1.94 -30.02 -2.00
CA GLU A 811 -2.76 -30.76 -1.03
C GLU A 811 -4.08 -30.01 -0.79
N LEU A 812 -5.22 -30.69 -0.96
CA LEU A 812 -6.54 -30.16 -0.63
C LEU A 812 -6.96 -30.63 0.76
N ILE A 813 -7.33 -29.67 1.61
CA ILE A 813 -7.87 -29.89 2.95
C ILE A 813 -9.31 -29.39 2.96
N VAL A 814 -10.27 -30.28 3.20
CA VAL A 814 -11.68 -29.89 3.38
C VAL A 814 -12.05 -30.16 4.83
N PRO A 815 -12.17 -29.11 5.68
CA PRO A 815 -12.48 -29.30 7.08
C PRO A 815 -13.92 -29.79 7.29
N GLU A 816 -14.12 -30.55 8.36
CA GLU A 816 -15.46 -30.86 8.85
C GLU A 816 -16.19 -29.54 9.18
N ASN A 817 -17.45 -29.42 8.79
CA ASN A 817 -18.25 -28.18 8.90
C ASN A 817 -17.78 -27.00 8.03
N GLY A 818 -16.94 -27.24 7.01
CA GLY A 818 -16.51 -26.22 6.05
C GLY A 818 -17.66 -25.56 5.28
N ASP A 819 -18.84 -26.17 5.24
CA ASP A 819 -20.08 -25.65 4.62
C ASP A 819 -20.75 -24.50 5.39
N VAL A 820 -20.37 -24.32 6.67
CA VAL A 820 -20.83 -23.22 7.54
C VAL A 820 -19.65 -22.41 8.11
N ALA A 821 -18.49 -22.49 7.46
CA ALA A 821 -17.26 -21.82 7.91
C ALA A 821 -17.44 -20.31 8.08
N ASN A 822 -18.27 -19.67 7.27
CA ASN A 822 -18.47 -18.21 7.28
C ASN A 822 -19.16 -17.78 8.57
N ALA A 823 -20.27 -18.43 8.92
CA ALA A 823 -20.99 -18.16 10.17
C ALA A 823 -20.13 -18.51 11.41
N LEU A 824 -19.34 -19.58 11.33
CA LEU A 824 -18.40 -19.94 12.40
C LEU A 824 -17.25 -18.93 12.53
N GLY A 825 -16.68 -18.48 11.42
CA GLY A 825 -15.68 -17.43 11.38
C GLY A 825 -16.22 -16.14 11.97
N ALA A 826 -17.46 -15.76 11.63
CA ALA A 826 -18.10 -14.57 12.19
C ALA A 826 -18.13 -14.58 13.72
N ILE A 827 -18.50 -15.69 14.36
CA ILE A 827 -18.61 -15.77 15.84
C ILE A 827 -17.27 -16.05 16.55
N THR A 828 -16.29 -16.62 15.85
CA THR A 828 -14.95 -16.93 16.42
C THR A 828 -13.92 -15.84 16.17
N SER A 829 -14.24 -14.84 15.35
CA SER A 829 -13.38 -13.68 15.08
C SER A 829 -13.14 -12.80 16.30
N GLU A 830 -11.94 -12.23 16.36
CA GLU A 830 -11.50 -11.32 17.42
C GLU A 830 -11.68 -9.86 17.00
N VAL A 831 -11.69 -8.93 17.95
CA VAL A 831 -11.62 -7.50 17.66
C VAL A 831 -10.17 -7.15 17.33
N LYS A 832 -9.95 -6.52 16.17
CA LYS A 832 -8.65 -5.98 15.75
C LYS A 832 -8.81 -4.51 15.38
N VAL A 833 -8.01 -3.68 16.01
CA VAL A 833 -7.98 -2.24 15.77
C VAL A 833 -6.55 -1.78 15.63
N SER A 834 -6.32 -0.88 14.66
CA SER A 834 -5.03 -0.27 14.43
C SER A 834 -5.19 1.23 14.24
N SER A 835 -4.20 1.98 14.71
CA SER A 835 -4.09 3.41 14.46
C SER A 835 -2.64 3.76 14.22
N SER A 836 -2.39 4.73 13.34
CA SER A 836 -1.04 5.21 13.04
C SER A 836 -0.85 6.66 13.42
N ALA A 837 0.39 7.02 13.68
CA ALA A 837 0.86 8.39 13.82
C ALA A 837 2.26 8.50 13.21
N SER A 838 2.71 9.71 12.89
CA SER A 838 4.07 9.95 12.41
C SER A 838 4.65 11.20 13.07
N ILE A 839 5.96 11.25 13.24
CA ILE A 839 6.70 12.45 13.61
C ILE A 839 7.51 12.90 12.39
N LEU A 840 7.28 14.13 11.94
CA LEU A 840 8.01 14.75 10.83
C LEU A 840 8.83 15.95 11.32
N PRO A 841 10.04 16.19 10.75
CA PRO A 841 10.75 17.44 10.96
C PRO A 841 10.02 18.60 10.28
N THR A 842 10.00 19.77 10.92
CA THR A 842 9.43 21.00 10.35
C THR A 842 10.52 21.85 9.69
N SER A 843 10.13 22.84 8.88
CA SER A 843 11.06 23.79 8.27
C SER A 843 11.84 24.65 9.27
N GLU A 844 11.36 24.71 10.52
CA GLU A 844 11.97 25.48 11.62
C GLU A 844 12.91 24.63 12.48
N GLY A 845 13.10 23.35 12.15
CA GLY A 845 13.97 22.42 12.90
C GLY A 845 13.29 21.74 14.09
N ASN A 846 11.98 21.94 14.28
CA ASN A 846 11.17 21.26 15.31
C ASN A 846 10.64 19.92 14.77
N PHE A 847 9.98 19.15 15.64
CA PHE A 847 9.34 17.88 15.33
C PHE A 847 7.82 17.99 15.53
N ARG A 848 7.05 17.59 14.51
CA ARG A 848 5.59 17.66 14.51
C ARG A 848 4.99 16.26 14.55
N ILE A 849 4.03 16.05 15.46
CA ILE A 849 3.24 14.81 15.49
C ILE A 849 2.04 14.94 14.54
N ILE A 850 1.82 13.89 13.75
CA ILE A 850 0.78 13.78 12.72
C ILE A 850 -0.05 12.51 12.99
N GLY A 851 -1.35 12.57 12.73
CA GLY A 851 -2.27 11.41 12.89
C GLY A 851 -2.92 11.29 14.27
N LEU A 852 -2.69 12.26 15.17
CA LEU A 852 -3.37 12.41 16.46
C LEU A 852 -4.29 13.63 16.44
N GLU A 853 -5.17 13.73 17.45
CA GLU A 853 -6.10 14.88 17.59
C GLU A 853 -5.38 16.17 18.02
N SER A 854 -4.19 16.05 18.63
CA SER A 854 -3.35 17.18 19.04
C SER A 854 -2.37 17.57 17.94
N PHE A 855 -2.42 18.84 17.52
CA PHE A 855 -1.45 19.44 16.60
C PHE A 855 -0.46 20.28 17.42
N ALA A 856 0.76 19.78 17.61
CA ALA A 856 1.81 20.43 18.41
C ALA A 856 3.20 20.18 17.81
N ASP A 857 4.08 21.18 17.96
CA ASP A 857 5.49 21.13 17.58
C ASP A 857 6.35 21.00 18.83
N PHE A 858 7.41 20.20 18.74
CA PHE A 858 8.33 19.88 19.83
C PHE A 858 9.76 20.22 19.40
N GLU A 859 10.57 20.74 20.32
CA GLU A 859 11.98 21.06 20.04
C GLU A 859 12.85 19.79 19.98
N SER A 860 12.43 18.70 20.64
CA SER A 860 13.12 17.41 20.71
C SER A 860 12.27 16.26 20.11
N LEU A 861 12.94 15.33 19.42
CA LEU A 861 12.34 14.11 18.90
C LEU A 861 11.92 13.16 20.03
N GLU A 862 12.67 13.12 21.13
CA GLU A 862 12.37 12.31 22.31
C GLU A 862 11.07 12.75 22.99
N GLU A 863 10.88 14.07 23.16
CA GLU A 863 9.64 14.63 23.73
C GLU A 863 8.43 14.32 22.84
N ALA A 864 8.60 14.48 21.51
CA ALA A 864 7.57 14.13 20.55
C ALA A 864 7.22 12.62 20.58
N GLU A 865 8.22 11.75 20.69
CA GLU A 865 8.03 10.30 20.77
C GLU A 865 7.28 9.88 22.03
N GLU A 866 7.65 10.40 23.20
CA GLU A 866 7.02 10.05 24.47
C GLU A 866 5.50 10.35 24.45
N LEU A 867 5.14 11.57 24.05
CA LEU A 867 3.75 11.99 23.94
C LEU A 867 3.00 11.20 22.85
N CYS A 868 3.65 10.96 21.71
CA CYS A 868 3.07 10.17 20.61
C CYS A 868 2.74 8.75 21.08
N LEU A 869 3.66 8.08 21.78
CA LEU A 869 3.46 6.71 22.27
C LEU A 869 2.32 6.59 23.30
N GLU A 870 2.15 7.58 24.18
CA GLU A 870 1.05 7.60 25.15
C GLU A 870 -0.29 7.87 24.47
N SER A 871 -0.36 8.97 23.72
CA SER A 871 -1.58 9.41 23.05
C SER A 871 -2.07 8.40 22.01
N LEU A 872 -1.16 7.77 21.26
CA LEU A 872 -1.50 6.75 20.29
C LEU A 872 -2.03 5.48 20.98
N ALA A 873 -1.42 5.04 22.09
CA ALA A 873 -1.90 3.87 22.83
C ALA A 873 -3.32 4.11 23.38
N ASP A 874 -3.59 5.29 23.93
CA ASP A 874 -4.90 5.63 24.46
C ASP A 874 -5.96 5.78 23.37
N LYS A 875 -5.59 6.37 22.22
CA LYS A 875 -6.43 6.37 21.02
C LYS A 875 -6.79 4.96 20.60
N THR A 876 -5.82 4.04 20.49
CA THR A 876 -6.07 2.64 20.12
C THR A 876 -6.99 1.94 21.11
N ARG A 877 -6.79 2.13 22.43
CA ARG A 877 -7.67 1.56 23.48
C ARG A 877 -9.09 2.09 23.39
N ARG A 878 -9.26 3.41 23.17
CA ARG A 878 -10.57 4.05 23.02
C ARG A 878 -11.33 3.47 21.81
N ILE A 879 -10.64 3.28 20.68
CA ILE A 879 -11.22 2.64 19.50
C ILE A 879 -11.54 1.16 19.81
N GLY A 880 -10.65 0.43 20.49
CA GLY A 880 -10.87 -0.96 20.91
C GLY A 880 -12.12 -1.12 21.77
N ARG A 881 -12.33 -0.24 22.76
CA ARG A 881 -13.55 -0.23 23.58
C ARG A 881 -14.80 0.01 22.74
N LYS A 882 -14.80 1.02 21.86
CA LYS A 882 -15.92 1.26 20.92
C LYS A 882 -16.19 0.05 20.01
N ALA A 883 -15.13 -0.62 19.56
CA ALA A 883 -15.21 -1.83 18.75
C ALA A 883 -15.63 -3.08 19.56
N GLY A 884 -15.68 -3.00 20.90
CA GLY A 884 -16.26 -4.02 21.76
C GLY A 884 -15.26 -4.91 22.52
N THR A 885 -14.02 -4.46 22.73
CA THR A 885 -13.02 -5.20 23.53
C THR A 885 -12.47 -4.40 24.71
N SER A 886 -12.30 -5.09 25.85
CA SER A 886 -11.68 -4.58 27.08
C SER A 886 -10.16 -4.59 27.09
N GLN A 887 -9.55 -5.23 26.09
CA GLN A 887 -8.11 -5.48 26.05
C GLN A 887 -7.33 -4.19 26.30
N LYS A 888 -6.41 -4.22 27.26
CA LYS A 888 -5.58 -3.05 27.63
C LYS A 888 -4.21 -3.06 26.96
N ARG A 889 -3.73 -4.24 26.54
CA ARG A 889 -2.41 -4.43 25.92
C ARG A 889 -2.41 -3.87 24.49
N VAL A 890 -1.48 -2.96 24.22
CA VAL A 890 -1.26 -2.34 22.91
C VAL A 890 0.17 -2.62 22.45
N THR A 891 0.31 -3.02 21.19
CA THR A 891 1.61 -3.21 20.53
C THR A 891 1.84 -2.08 19.53
N ILE A 892 2.96 -1.37 19.67
CA ILE A 892 3.33 -0.25 18.80
C ILE A 892 4.62 -0.63 18.06
N HIS A 893 4.54 -0.63 16.73
CA HIS A 893 5.68 -0.76 15.83
C HIS A 893 6.16 0.64 15.46
N ILE A 894 7.47 0.86 15.53
CA ILE A 894 8.12 2.12 15.21
C ILE A 894 9.09 1.88 14.07
N ASP A 895 9.00 2.71 13.04
CA ASP A 895 9.88 2.69 11.90
C ASP A 895 10.41 4.08 11.54
N ASP A 896 11.71 4.19 11.37
CA ASP A 896 12.41 5.43 11.03
C ASP A 896 12.77 5.43 9.56
N LYS A 897 12.18 6.35 8.80
CA LYS A 897 12.60 6.65 7.44
C LYS A 897 13.69 7.69 7.47
N THR A 898 14.85 7.30 6.95
CA THR A 898 15.97 8.19 6.74
C THR A 898 16.38 8.18 5.28
N ALA A 899 16.71 9.34 4.72
CA ALA A 899 17.32 9.43 3.40
C ALA A 899 18.80 9.75 3.51
N LEU A 900 19.59 9.25 2.57
CA LEU A 900 20.94 9.73 2.37
C LEU A 900 20.87 11.01 1.54
N SER A 901 21.37 12.11 2.11
CA SER A 901 21.58 13.33 1.34
C SER A 901 22.61 13.09 0.23
N SER A 902 22.67 13.98 -0.76
CA SER A 902 23.74 13.98 -1.78
C SER A 902 25.15 14.23 -1.18
N SER A 903 25.23 14.57 0.11
CA SER A 903 26.46 14.65 0.92
C SER A 903 26.78 13.39 1.73
N GLY A 904 25.88 12.38 1.77
CA GLY A 904 26.05 11.14 2.52
C GLY A 904 25.54 11.20 3.97
N ASP A 905 24.90 12.30 4.37
CA ASP A 905 24.28 12.44 5.69
C ASP A 905 22.97 11.66 5.77
N ILE A 906 22.69 11.08 6.93
CA ILE A 906 21.40 10.45 7.22
C ILE A 906 20.42 11.57 7.61
N LEU A 907 19.58 12.00 6.68
CA LEU A 907 18.45 12.89 6.91
C LEU A 907 17.32 12.09 7.53
N PHE A 908 16.92 12.42 8.76
CA PHE A 908 15.67 11.94 9.34
C PHE A 908 14.51 12.55 8.57
N LEU A 909 13.66 11.71 7.97
CA LEU A 909 12.50 12.17 7.20
C LEU A 909 11.21 11.98 7.98
N GLU A 910 11.06 10.84 8.65
CA GLU A 910 9.82 10.46 9.33
C GLU A 910 10.12 9.38 10.37
N ARG A 911 9.51 9.46 11.55
CA ARG A 911 9.31 8.32 12.45
C ARG A 911 7.85 7.95 12.41
N SER A 912 7.53 6.79 11.86
CA SER A 912 6.16 6.28 11.78
C SER A 912 5.87 5.31 12.91
N PHE A 913 4.65 5.38 13.42
CA PHE A 913 4.14 4.54 14.51
C PHE A 913 2.90 3.82 14.03
N VAL A 914 2.86 2.50 14.19
CA VAL A 914 1.66 1.69 13.95
C VAL A 914 1.30 0.98 15.25
N SER A 915 0.25 1.45 15.88
CA SER A 915 -0.31 0.87 17.09
C SER A 915 -1.42 -0.11 16.74
N SER A 916 -1.42 -1.27 17.39
CA SER A 916 -2.39 -2.34 17.20
C SER A 916 -2.84 -2.93 18.53
N LEU A 917 -4.11 -3.33 18.58
CA LEU A 917 -4.73 -4.01 19.71
C LEU A 917 -5.61 -5.13 19.19
N LYS A 918 -5.49 -6.30 19.84
CA LYS A 918 -6.23 -7.51 19.52
C LYS A 918 -6.83 -8.12 20.79
N GLY A 919 -8.13 -8.41 20.77
CA GLY A 919 -8.80 -8.96 21.94
C GLY A 919 -10.12 -9.64 21.62
N ALA A 920 -10.60 -10.44 22.57
CA ALA A 920 -11.93 -11.02 22.50
C ALA A 920 -13.01 -9.92 22.54
N PRO A 921 -14.14 -10.11 21.85
CA PRO A 921 -15.27 -9.20 21.94
C PRO A 921 -16.07 -9.44 23.22
N ASP A 922 -15.66 -8.82 24.32
CA ASP A 922 -16.31 -8.92 25.63
C ASP A 922 -17.30 -7.79 25.93
N LEU A 923 -17.52 -6.88 24.96
CA LEU A 923 -18.64 -5.95 24.91
C LEU A 923 -18.79 -5.04 26.14
N ILE A 924 -17.67 -4.41 26.54
CA ILE A 924 -17.61 -3.39 27.61
C ILE A 924 -18.40 -2.13 27.28
#